data_AF-A0AAW2I758-F1
#
_entry.id   AF-A0AAW2I758-F1
#
_cell.length_a   1.000
_cell.length_b   1.000
_cell.length_c   1.000
_cell.angle_alpha   90.00
_cell.angle_beta   90.00
_cell.angle_gamma   90.00
#
_symmetry.space_group_name_H-M   'P 1'
#
loop_
_entity.id
_entity.type
_entity.pdbx_description
1 polymer ?
#
loop_
_entity_poly.entity_id
_entity_poly.type
_entity_poly.pdbx_seq_one_letter_code
_entity_poly.pdbx_strand_id
1 'polypeptide(L)'
;MDDRNKDSKEQANSSTESLKANCGHSVSSNDVENLLLDNGSDDQPYEKSKTLVDSAVDSEDGTYYIKCDDRKKSIRDLKRKFFDNQYKNIVGNRKEEKKKSNMNHDKEDPEGGVTEKMLAMHNALDDGYGSSNSSPHSAGVISNKSKTPIKAVPISFQWPNKTVSEEVEVELEVGSDGVESHVVVVTTENGIEGDNRETWERRIDFLLSIIGFAVDLANVWRFPYLCYKNGGGAFLIPYTLMMIFGAVPLFYMELILGQYNRQGPISVWRICPIFKGVGFCSVLVAFYVSFYYNVIIAWALYFLTASATPDLPWVHCNNSWNTDDCWESAQVGSTTTNLSNYFSSSNGNGSASEYSGNGEDAAAEFVKNRFSPASEYFHRAVLEMQWSEGIHSMGYPKWQLVICLLVVYMMLYLSLFKGVKSSGLVVWVTATMPYVVLTILLIRGLMLPGALSGISYYLKPELSRLKDTQVWVDAAVQIFYSVGAGFGVHLSYASYNEFHNNCFRDCLVTTAVNCFTSFFSGFVIFTYLGFMSHKHGVPISSVATEGPGLVFQVYPEAVSTLPGSNFWSMLFFFMLIMLGLDSAMGGMECIITGIMDEFHSFFKVSKYSREIFTFCAVTISFSIALVNVTPGGIYTFHLFDTYAAGISLLCCALFEAIAVSWFYGLEKFGDDVEAMIGIRPGLYWRICWKFISPIFIIGVVMFGLFYHQSLQYGEYRYPSFGGKELGGR
;
A
#
# COMPACT_ATOMS: atom_id res chain seq x y z
N MET A 1 -27.45 23.62 -47.69
CA MET A 1 -28.06 23.12 -48.93
C MET A 1 -27.11 23.50 -50.06
N ASP A 2 -26.45 22.48 -50.61
CA ASP A 2 -25.92 22.30 -51.98
C ASP A 2 -25.26 23.49 -52.70
N ASP A 3 -24.12 23.39 -53.39
CA ASP A 3 -23.49 22.23 -54.02
C ASP A 3 -22.04 22.57 -54.48
N ARG A 4 -21.19 21.55 -54.37
CA ARG A 4 -20.00 21.12 -55.13
C ARG A 4 -19.30 21.95 -56.25
N ASN A 5 -18.00 21.61 -56.34
CA ASN A 5 -17.11 21.44 -57.53
C ASN A 5 -16.45 22.72 -58.11
N LYS A 6 -15.19 22.72 -58.60
CA LYS A 6 -14.32 21.67 -59.15
C LYS A 6 -12.87 22.18 -59.35
N ASP A 7 -11.93 21.24 -59.40
CA ASP A 7 -10.48 21.34 -59.66
C ASP A 7 -10.03 21.86 -61.06
N SER A 8 -8.81 22.41 -61.12
CA SER A 8 -7.83 22.21 -62.22
C SER A 8 -6.39 22.53 -61.75
N LYS A 9 -5.49 21.52 -61.68
CA LYS A 9 -4.26 21.28 -62.50
C LYS A 9 -3.23 22.43 -62.49
N GLU A 10 -1.90 22.27 -62.31
CA GLU A 10 -0.98 21.28 -62.91
C GLU A 10 0.46 21.39 -62.32
N GLN A 11 1.13 20.24 -62.16
CA GLN A 11 2.56 19.88 -62.31
C GLN A 11 3.78 20.77 -61.88
N ALA A 12 4.61 20.13 -61.03
CA ALA A 12 6.04 19.75 -61.23
C ALA A 12 7.23 20.69 -60.88
N ASN A 13 8.10 20.09 -60.05
CA ASN A 13 9.58 20.17 -59.96
C ASN A 13 10.33 21.36 -59.30
N SER A 14 11.11 20.96 -58.28
CA SER A 14 12.51 21.35 -57.98
C SER A 14 12.80 22.70 -57.31
N SER A 15 13.93 22.72 -56.58
CA SER A 15 14.73 23.81 -55.99
C SER A 15 14.34 24.35 -54.60
N THR A 16 15.18 24.19 -53.55
CA THR A 16 16.41 24.92 -53.12
C THR A 16 16.18 26.34 -52.57
N GLU A 17 16.97 26.65 -51.54
CA GLU A 17 17.27 27.98 -50.95
C GLU A 17 16.17 28.60 -50.05
N SER A 18 16.43 29.29 -48.95
CA SER A 18 17.63 29.90 -48.35
C SER A 18 17.28 30.30 -46.91
N LEU A 19 18.27 30.56 -46.04
CA LEU A 19 18.26 31.76 -45.19
C LEU A 19 19.63 32.00 -44.52
N LYS A 20 20.37 32.86 -45.22
CA LYS A 20 21.33 33.90 -44.81
C LYS A 20 21.78 33.96 -43.34
N ALA A 21 23.11 33.94 -43.18
CA ALA A 21 23.83 34.62 -42.11
C ALA A 21 24.02 36.11 -42.45
N ASN A 22 24.06 36.98 -41.43
CA ASN A 22 24.93 38.16 -41.44
C ASN A 22 25.18 38.67 -40.01
N CYS A 23 26.47 38.77 -39.67
CA CYS A 23 27.02 39.39 -38.48
C CYS A 23 27.24 40.90 -38.71
N GLY A 24 27.30 41.68 -37.62
CA GLY A 24 27.78 43.07 -37.56
C GLY A 24 28.97 43.22 -36.60
N HIS A 25 29.80 44.23 -36.86
CA HIS A 25 31.26 44.33 -36.61
C HIS A 25 31.74 45.08 -35.32
N SER A 26 32.98 44.75 -34.92
CA SER A 26 34.16 45.56 -34.45
C SER A 26 34.18 46.55 -33.25
N VAL A 27 35.01 46.18 -32.25
CA VAL A 27 36.13 46.85 -31.49
C VAL A 27 36.11 48.36 -31.14
N SER A 28 36.45 48.66 -29.87
CA SER A 28 37.25 49.83 -29.42
C SER A 28 38.07 49.50 -28.15
N SER A 29 39.22 50.17 -28.02
CA SER A 29 40.43 49.89 -27.22
C SER A 29 40.47 50.50 -25.81
N ASN A 30 41.33 49.93 -24.95
CA ASN A 30 42.21 50.53 -23.92
C ASN A 30 42.10 49.88 -22.52
N ASP A 31 43.14 49.14 -22.10
CA ASP A 31 44.09 49.61 -21.08
C ASP A 31 45.17 48.55 -20.72
N VAL A 32 46.42 48.97 -20.94
CA VAL A 32 47.59 48.81 -20.04
C VAL A 32 48.27 47.43 -19.92
N GLU A 33 49.18 47.22 -20.87
CA GLU A 33 50.62 46.91 -20.65
C GLU A 33 51.11 47.04 -19.20
N ASN A 34 51.60 45.95 -18.58
CA ASN A 34 52.83 45.87 -17.77
C ASN A 34 52.82 44.61 -16.88
N LEU A 35 53.75 43.69 -17.13
CA LEU A 35 54.72 43.19 -16.14
C LEU A 35 55.60 42.08 -16.75
N LEU A 36 56.75 42.53 -17.28
CA LEU A 36 58.10 41.97 -17.13
C LEU A 36 58.32 40.49 -17.53
N LEU A 37 58.96 40.20 -18.67
CA LEU A 37 60.42 40.20 -18.87
C LEU A 37 61.19 39.51 -17.72
N ASP A 38 61.73 38.30 -17.95
CA ASP A 38 63.19 38.10 -17.98
C ASP A 38 63.65 36.70 -18.43
N ASN A 39 64.69 36.68 -19.28
CA ASN A 39 65.70 35.63 -19.58
C ASN A 39 65.24 34.24 -20.12
N GLY A 40 65.71 33.69 -21.25
CA GLY A 40 66.82 34.02 -22.15
C GLY A 40 67.47 32.73 -22.70
N SER A 41 67.69 32.66 -24.03
CA SER A 41 68.58 31.79 -24.84
C SER A 41 68.27 30.27 -24.97
N ASP A 42 68.42 29.58 -26.11
CA ASP A 42 68.51 29.88 -27.56
C ASP A 42 68.40 28.52 -28.33
N ASP A 43 68.19 28.59 -29.66
CA ASP A 43 68.34 27.57 -30.73
C ASP A 43 67.19 26.61 -31.19
N GLN A 44 66.34 27.14 -32.12
CA GLN A 44 65.93 26.68 -33.49
C GLN A 44 65.25 25.29 -33.77
N PRO A 45 64.43 25.13 -34.86
CA PRO A 45 63.48 26.05 -35.51
C PRO A 45 62.03 25.51 -35.68
N TYR A 46 61.11 26.46 -35.88
CA TYR A 46 59.68 26.34 -36.24
C TYR A 46 59.42 25.65 -37.60
N GLU A 47 58.39 24.79 -37.71
CA GLU A 47 57.11 25.05 -38.43
C GLU A 47 56.16 23.83 -38.44
N LYS A 48 54.85 24.09 -38.28
CA LYS A 48 53.64 23.22 -38.45
C LYS A 48 53.06 22.49 -37.22
N SER A 49 52.53 23.29 -36.28
CA SER A 49 51.32 22.95 -35.53
C SER A 49 50.31 24.09 -35.67
N LYS A 50 49.48 24.05 -36.72
CA LYS A 50 48.40 25.01 -36.94
C LYS A 50 47.16 24.26 -37.42
N THR A 51 46.48 23.62 -36.46
CA THR A 51 45.07 23.18 -36.52
C THR A 51 44.70 22.48 -35.21
N LEU A 52 44.84 23.20 -34.10
CA LEU A 52 44.19 22.89 -32.83
C LEU A 52 43.80 24.24 -32.26
N VAL A 53 42.58 24.35 -31.74
CA VAL A 53 41.95 25.56 -31.15
C VAL A 53 41.28 26.49 -32.18
N ASP A 54 40.00 26.22 -32.46
CA ASP A 54 39.05 27.22 -32.95
C ASP A 54 37.68 27.11 -32.23
N SER A 55 37.65 26.59 -31.00
CA SER A 55 36.41 26.60 -30.18
C SER A 55 36.60 26.44 -28.66
N ALA A 56 37.82 26.59 -28.14
CA ALA A 56 38.06 26.64 -26.69
C ALA A 56 38.64 28.01 -26.32
N VAL A 57 37.98 28.72 -25.41
CA VAL A 57 38.53 29.93 -24.80
C VAL A 57 39.33 29.49 -23.57
N ASP A 58 40.63 29.80 -23.58
CA ASP A 58 41.55 29.54 -22.46
C ASP A 58 41.27 30.51 -21.31
N SER A 59 41.29 30.02 -20.07
CA SER A 59 41.31 30.87 -18.87
C SER A 59 42.52 30.48 -18.01
N GLU A 60 43.18 31.49 -17.42
CA GLU A 60 44.46 31.34 -16.70
C GLU A 60 44.43 30.40 -15.48
N ASP A 61 43.25 29.94 -15.07
CA ASP A 61 43.05 28.99 -13.97
C ASP A 61 42.99 27.51 -14.41
N GLY A 62 43.29 27.21 -15.68
CA GLY A 62 43.33 25.82 -16.21
C GLY A 62 41.96 25.22 -16.52
N THR A 63 40.93 26.06 -16.69
CA THR A 63 39.56 25.61 -17.03
C THR A 63 39.23 25.91 -18.49
N TYR A 64 38.80 24.90 -19.24
CA TYR A 64 38.43 25.01 -20.66
C TYR A 64 36.93 25.21 -20.87
N TYR A 65 36.53 26.22 -21.66
CA TYR A 65 35.11 26.49 -21.97
C TYR A 65 34.75 26.11 -23.41
N ILE A 66 33.66 25.35 -23.59
CA ILE A 66 33.09 25.00 -24.91
C ILE A 66 31.77 25.77 -25.11
N LYS A 67 31.67 26.57 -26.16
CA LYS A 67 30.47 27.35 -26.50
C LYS A 67 29.57 26.55 -27.45
N CYS A 68 28.31 26.28 -27.08
CA CYS A 68 27.35 25.56 -27.93
C CYS A 68 26.32 26.51 -28.55
N ASP A 69 26.05 26.33 -29.84
CA ASP A 69 25.02 27.07 -30.59
C ASP A 69 23.68 26.32 -30.58
N ASP A 70 22.59 27.08 -30.54
CA ASP A 70 21.24 26.63 -30.18
C ASP A 70 20.61 25.71 -31.24
N ARG A 71 20.42 24.42 -30.88
CA ARG A 71 19.29 23.57 -31.32
C ARG A 71 19.37 22.16 -30.70
N LYS A 72 18.34 21.80 -29.93
CA LYS A 72 17.98 20.46 -29.38
C LYS A 72 18.90 19.31 -29.81
N LYS A 73 19.94 19.04 -29.02
CA LYS A 73 20.67 17.76 -29.01
C LYS A 73 20.82 17.31 -27.56
N SER A 74 20.55 16.03 -27.30
CA SER A 74 20.69 15.44 -25.97
C SER A 74 22.16 15.42 -25.54
N ILE A 75 22.43 15.64 -24.25
CA ILE A 75 23.77 15.51 -23.63
C ILE A 75 24.42 14.17 -24.01
N ARG A 76 23.61 13.13 -24.19
CA ARG A 76 24.06 11.79 -24.58
C ARG A 76 24.67 11.75 -25.99
N ASP A 77 24.16 12.56 -26.93
CA ASP A 77 24.68 12.64 -28.30
C ASP A 77 25.96 13.47 -28.39
N LEU A 78 26.11 14.48 -27.53
CA LEU A 78 27.33 15.28 -27.40
C LEU A 78 28.46 14.49 -26.73
N LYS A 79 28.15 13.74 -25.64
CA LYS A 79 29.08 12.78 -25.02
C LYS A 79 29.55 11.76 -26.06
N ARG A 80 28.63 11.16 -26.82
CA ARG A 80 28.96 10.18 -27.87
C ARG A 80 29.87 10.74 -28.95
N LYS A 81 29.62 11.96 -29.45
CA LYS A 81 30.45 12.60 -30.48
C LYS A 81 31.85 13.01 -30.00
N PHE A 82 31.98 13.44 -28.75
CA PHE A 82 33.28 13.75 -28.15
C PHE A 82 34.15 12.49 -28.02
N PHE A 83 33.57 11.39 -27.52
CA PHE A 83 34.27 10.11 -27.41
C PHE A 83 34.57 9.47 -28.77
N ASP A 84 33.69 9.60 -29.76
CA ASP A 84 33.94 9.13 -31.14
C ASP A 84 35.11 9.87 -31.80
N ASN A 85 35.26 11.17 -31.54
CA ASN A 85 36.37 11.97 -32.07
C ASN A 85 37.71 11.63 -31.39
N GLN A 86 37.71 11.40 -30.08
CA GLN A 86 38.90 10.91 -29.35
C GLN A 86 39.33 9.54 -29.85
N TYR A 87 38.37 8.61 -30.03
CA TYR A 87 38.64 7.28 -30.57
C TYR A 87 39.18 7.32 -32.01
N LYS A 88 38.61 8.17 -32.88
CA LYS A 88 39.10 8.35 -34.27
C LYS A 88 40.51 8.93 -34.34
N ASN A 89 40.89 9.84 -33.44
CA ASN A 89 42.24 10.40 -33.40
C ASN A 89 43.28 9.38 -32.89
N ILE A 90 42.93 8.56 -31.91
CA ILE A 90 43.81 7.50 -31.38
C ILE A 90 44.03 6.39 -32.43
N VAL A 91 42.99 6.02 -33.17
CA VAL A 91 43.09 5.01 -34.25
C VAL A 91 43.77 5.58 -35.50
N GLY A 92 43.62 6.89 -35.77
CA GLY A 92 44.32 7.60 -36.85
C GLY A 92 45.84 7.64 -36.64
N ASN A 93 46.29 7.97 -35.44
CA ASN A 93 47.72 8.02 -35.10
C ASN A 93 48.41 6.64 -35.20
N ARG A 94 47.71 5.55 -34.87
CA ARG A 94 48.23 4.17 -35.04
C ARG A 94 48.45 3.75 -36.49
N LYS A 95 47.72 4.31 -37.45
CA LYS A 95 47.92 4.01 -38.88
C LYS A 95 49.14 4.72 -39.47
N GLU A 96 49.53 5.87 -38.93
CA GLU A 96 50.77 6.55 -39.32
C GLU A 96 52.01 5.93 -38.65
N GLU A 97 51.91 5.46 -37.39
CA GLU A 97 53.01 4.76 -36.72
C GLU A 97 53.31 3.39 -37.34
N LYS A 98 52.29 2.61 -37.73
CA LYS A 98 52.50 1.34 -38.47
C LYS A 98 53.07 1.53 -39.88
N LYS A 99 52.94 2.72 -40.48
CA LYS A 99 53.57 3.04 -41.77
C LYS A 99 55.04 3.44 -41.62
N LYS A 100 55.46 3.86 -40.42
CA LYS A 100 56.87 4.18 -40.09
C LYS A 100 57.66 2.99 -39.54
N SER A 101 57.02 1.94 -39.01
CA SER A 101 57.73 0.76 -38.47
C SER A 101 57.98 -0.36 -39.48
N ASN A 102 57.51 -0.26 -40.72
CA ASN A 102 57.66 -1.30 -41.75
C ASN A 102 58.83 -1.05 -42.71
N MET A 103 59.97 -0.64 -42.16
CA MET A 103 61.23 -0.53 -42.88
C MET A 103 62.37 -1.03 -41.97
N ASN A 104 62.32 -2.31 -41.59
CA ASN A 104 63.50 -3.13 -41.29
C ASN A 104 63.10 -4.57 -40.93
N HIS A 105 63.87 -5.48 -41.52
CA HIS A 105 64.00 -6.92 -41.31
C HIS A 105 63.13 -7.92 -42.09
N ASP A 106 63.85 -8.54 -43.04
CA ASP A 106 63.57 -9.77 -43.79
C ASP A 106 63.75 -11.06 -42.96
N LYS A 107 63.05 -12.10 -43.43
CA LYS A 107 63.33 -13.55 -43.48
C LYS A 107 62.63 -14.54 -42.52
N GLU A 108 61.84 -15.39 -43.19
CA GLU A 108 61.54 -16.83 -43.03
C GLU A 108 60.18 -17.27 -42.41
N ASP A 109 59.37 -17.86 -43.30
CA ASP A 109 58.03 -18.48 -43.26
C ASP A 109 58.00 -19.91 -42.64
N PRO A 110 56.86 -20.68 -42.62
CA PRO A 110 55.42 -20.34 -42.66
C PRO A 110 54.58 -21.11 -41.59
N GLU A 111 53.34 -20.66 -41.31
CA GLU A 111 52.10 -21.50 -41.31
C GLU A 111 50.88 -20.78 -40.69
N GLY A 112 49.72 -20.91 -41.35
CA GLY A 112 48.40 -20.84 -40.70
C GLY A 112 47.67 -19.50 -40.74
N GLY A 113 46.88 -19.27 -41.80
CA GLY A 113 46.07 -18.07 -41.98
C GLY A 113 44.82 -17.96 -41.10
N VAL A 114 44.25 -16.74 -41.06
CA VAL A 114 42.82 -16.40 -41.24
C VAL A 114 42.72 -14.86 -41.25
N THR A 115 42.70 -14.29 -42.46
CA THR A 115 42.08 -13.00 -42.78
C THR A 115 40.56 -13.20 -42.96
N GLU A 116 39.78 -12.14 -42.73
CA GLU A 116 38.30 -12.04 -42.80
C GLU A 116 37.51 -12.43 -41.53
N LYS A 117 37.26 -11.44 -40.66
CA LYS A 117 35.99 -11.27 -39.92
C LYS A 117 35.96 -9.96 -39.10
N MET A 118 35.95 -8.81 -39.77
CA MET A 118 35.68 -7.52 -39.10
C MET A 118 34.88 -6.54 -39.97
N LEU A 119 33.93 -7.06 -40.77
CA LEU A 119 33.01 -6.22 -41.54
C LEU A 119 31.66 -6.93 -41.80
N ALA A 120 30.89 -7.21 -40.75
CA ALA A 120 29.45 -7.53 -40.87
C ALA A 120 28.76 -7.55 -39.50
N MET A 121 28.45 -6.38 -38.91
CA MET A 121 27.28 -6.23 -38.04
C MET A 121 26.97 -4.75 -37.80
N HIS A 122 26.53 -4.09 -38.87
CA HIS A 122 25.70 -2.89 -38.78
C HIS A 122 24.44 -3.20 -39.60
N ASN A 123 23.28 -3.00 -38.99
CA ASN A 123 21.91 -3.21 -39.50
C ASN A 123 21.25 -4.54 -39.08
N ALA A 124 20.49 -4.49 -37.98
CA ALA A 124 19.08 -4.94 -37.94
C ALA A 124 18.44 -4.49 -36.62
N LEU A 125 17.46 -3.59 -36.75
CA LEU A 125 16.41 -3.30 -35.77
C LEU A 125 15.35 -4.41 -35.84
N ASP A 126 14.65 -4.60 -34.72
CA ASP A 126 13.37 -5.32 -34.53
C ASP A 126 13.33 -6.82 -34.87
N ASP A 127 13.09 -7.65 -33.86
CA ASP A 127 11.82 -8.40 -33.71
C ASP A 127 11.84 -9.24 -32.43
N GLY A 128 10.66 -9.45 -31.85
CA GLY A 128 10.48 -10.09 -30.55
C GLY A 128 10.62 -11.62 -30.48
N TYR A 129 10.46 -12.10 -29.25
CA TYR A 129 10.28 -13.50 -28.80
C TYR A 129 11.48 -14.47 -28.81
N GLY A 130 11.66 -15.15 -27.67
CA GLY A 130 12.40 -16.42 -27.52
C GLY A 130 13.79 -16.25 -26.87
N SER A 131 13.94 -16.43 -25.56
CA SER A 131 14.13 -17.71 -24.83
C SER A 131 15.58 -18.26 -24.84
N SER A 132 16.08 -18.47 -23.62
CA SER A 132 16.98 -19.57 -23.17
C SER A 132 18.40 -19.68 -23.76
N ASN A 133 19.40 -19.29 -22.96
CA ASN A 133 20.30 -20.21 -22.24
C ASN A 133 21.51 -19.45 -21.69
N SER A 134 21.63 -19.39 -20.37
CA SER A 134 22.88 -19.05 -19.68
C SER A 134 23.20 -20.12 -18.66
N SER A 135 24.40 -20.68 -18.76
CA SER A 135 25.28 -21.19 -17.68
C SER A 135 26.46 -21.97 -18.30
N PRO A 136 27.60 -22.12 -17.62
CA PRO A 136 28.21 -21.28 -16.56
C PRO A 136 29.75 -21.15 -16.74
N HIS A 137 30.43 -20.65 -15.69
CA HIS A 137 31.87 -20.64 -15.36
C HIS A 137 32.49 -19.23 -15.31
N SER A 138 33.32 -18.85 -14.34
CA SER A 138 33.87 -19.50 -13.13
C SER A 138 34.58 -18.42 -12.30
N ALA A 139 34.64 -18.63 -10.99
CA ALA A 139 35.37 -17.81 -10.02
C ALA A 139 36.88 -17.68 -10.30
N GLY A 140 37.46 -16.52 -9.97
CA GLY A 140 38.90 -16.28 -9.99
C GLY A 140 39.30 -15.10 -9.07
N VAL A 141 39.76 -15.45 -7.87
CA VAL A 141 40.79 -14.81 -7.00
C VAL A 141 41.09 -13.30 -7.17
N ILE A 142 40.83 -12.52 -6.12
CA ILE A 142 41.28 -11.12 -5.96
C ILE A 142 42.68 -11.09 -5.32
N SER A 143 43.64 -10.41 -5.95
CA SER A 143 44.92 -10.00 -5.34
C SER A 143 44.92 -8.49 -5.08
N ASN A 144 45.26 -8.09 -3.85
CA ASN A 144 45.40 -6.69 -3.44
C ASN A 144 46.59 -5.99 -4.15
N LYS A 145 46.35 -4.83 -4.76
CA LYS A 145 47.39 -3.83 -5.09
C LYS A 145 47.00 -2.45 -4.55
N SER A 146 48.00 -1.71 -4.05
CA SER A 146 47.90 -0.41 -3.40
C SER A 146 47.60 0.74 -4.37
N LYS A 147 46.64 1.59 -4.03
CA LYS A 147 46.28 2.82 -4.76
C LYS A 147 46.86 4.07 -4.08
N THR A 148 47.42 4.99 -4.86
CA THR A 148 47.80 6.35 -4.42
C THR A 148 46.95 7.37 -5.18
N PRO A 149 46.27 8.33 -4.53
CA PRO A 149 45.38 9.27 -5.23
C PRO A 149 46.15 10.45 -5.82
N ILE A 150 45.78 10.88 -7.03
CA ILE A 150 46.26 12.12 -7.68
C ILE A 150 45.05 13.02 -8.01
N LYS A 151 45.24 14.33 -7.82
CA LYS A 151 44.24 15.42 -7.87
C LYS A 151 43.21 15.35 -9.01
N ALA A 152 41.94 15.52 -8.64
CA ALA A 152 40.80 15.75 -9.54
C ALA A 152 40.93 17.06 -10.34
N VAL A 153 40.47 17.06 -11.60
CA VAL A 153 40.40 18.25 -12.46
C VAL A 153 38.93 18.58 -12.73
N PRO A 154 38.45 19.80 -12.42
CA PRO A 154 37.06 20.18 -12.67
C PRO A 154 36.85 20.61 -14.13
N ILE A 155 35.74 20.19 -14.74
CA ILE A 155 35.29 20.67 -16.05
C ILE A 155 33.89 21.27 -15.88
N SER A 156 33.72 22.53 -16.32
CA SER A 156 32.45 23.27 -16.19
C SER A 156 31.82 23.59 -17.55
N PHE A 157 30.52 23.35 -17.67
CA PHE A 157 29.72 23.70 -18.85
C PHE A 157 28.78 24.86 -18.52
N GLN A 158 28.72 25.87 -19.41
CA GLN A 158 27.94 27.08 -19.19
C GLN A 158 26.86 27.26 -20.27
N TRP A 159 25.60 27.29 -19.83
CA TRP A 159 24.42 27.64 -20.65
C TRP A 159 23.87 29.00 -20.24
N PRO A 160 23.04 29.68 -21.07
CA PRO A 160 22.55 31.03 -20.80
C PRO A 160 21.81 31.22 -19.47
N ASN A 161 21.38 30.14 -18.79
CA ASN A 161 20.71 30.19 -17.48
C ASN A 161 21.07 29.03 -16.51
N LYS A 162 22.18 28.31 -16.70
CA LYS A 162 22.66 27.29 -15.72
C LYS A 162 24.13 26.93 -15.94
N THR A 163 24.93 26.99 -14.89
CA THR A 163 26.28 26.40 -14.83
C THR A 163 26.21 25.03 -14.18
N VAL A 164 26.87 24.03 -14.78
CA VAL A 164 27.04 22.69 -14.20
C VAL A 164 28.54 22.38 -14.21
N SER A 165 29.10 22.09 -13.05
CA SER A 165 30.50 21.67 -12.85
C SER A 165 30.55 20.20 -12.45
N GLU A 166 31.29 19.37 -13.19
CA GLU A 166 31.60 17.97 -12.85
C GLU A 166 33.10 17.85 -12.52
N GLU A 167 33.43 17.14 -11.44
CA GLU A 167 34.81 16.73 -11.13
C GLU A 167 35.06 15.32 -11.68
N VAL A 168 36.17 15.13 -12.40
CA VAL A 168 36.59 13.82 -12.90
C VAL A 168 37.88 13.42 -12.19
N GLU A 169 37.85 12.27 -11.52
CA GLU A 169 39.03 11.67 -10.88
C GLU A 169 39.62 10.61 -11.81
N VAL A 170 40.93 10.69 -12.09
CA VAL A 170 41.62 9.79 -13.02
C VAL A 170 42.61 8.93 -12.24
N GLU A 171 42.40 7.62 -12.23
CA GLU A 171 43.35 6.66 -11.68
C GLU A 171 44.19 6.02 -12.80
N LEU A 172 45.51 6.03 -12.62
CA LEU A 172 46.46 5.34 -13.50
C LEU A 172 46.90 4.05 -12.83
N GLU A 173 46.57 2.90 -13.42
CA GLU A 173 47.24 1.64 -13.07
C GLU A 173 48.46 1.42 -13.96
N VAL A 174 49.62 1.26 -13.33
CA VAL A 174 50.88 0.92 -14.02
C VAL A 174 51.00 -0.59 -14.08
N GLY A 175 50.91 -1.16 -15.30
CA GLY A 175 51.22 -2.57 -15.56
C GLY A 175 52.70 -2.87 -15.30
N SER A 176 53.02 -4.11 -14.92
CA SER A 176 54.39 -4.53 -14.53
C SER A 176 55.44 -4.48 -15.65
N ASP A 177 55.03 -4.19 -16.89
CA ASP A 177 55.86 -4.36 -18.07
C ASP A 177 55.98 -3.02 -18.83
N GLY A 178 56.23 -1.92 -18.10
CA GLY A 178 56.87 -0.68 -18.57
C GLY A 178 56.36 0.08 -19.82
N VAL A 179 55.33 -0.40 -20.53
CA VAL A 179 54.97 0.14 -21.88
C VAL A 179 53.46 0.32 -22.07
N GLU A 180 52.60 -0.15 -21.17
CA GLU A 180 51.15 0.09 -21.28
C GLU A 180 50.60 0.83 -20.05
N SER A 181 50.30 2.12 -20.26
CA SER A 181 49.45 2.92 -19.37
C SER A 181 48.03 2.91 -19.93
N HIS A 182 47.15 2.10 -19.34
CA HIS A 182 45.71 2.18 -19.60
C HIS A 182 45.12 3.29 -18.74
N VAL A 183 44.59 4.33 -19.39
CA VAL A 183 43.74 5.32 -18.71
C VAL A 183 42.38 4.68 -18.52
N VAL A 184 42.14 4.12 -17.33
CA VAL A 184 40.80 3.70 -16.94
C VAL A 184 40.09 4.95 -16.43
N VAL A 185 39.30 5.58 -17.30
CA VAL A 185 38.36 6.60 -16.87
C VAL A 185 37.28 5.88 -16.07
N VAL A 186 37.44 5.85 -14.75
CA VAL A 186 36.33 5.55 -13.85
C VAL A 186 35.45 6.78 -13.90
N THR A 187 34.51 6.82 -14.85
CA THR A 187 33.33 7.64 -14.63
C THR A 187 32.68 7.06 -13.38
N THR A 188 32.85 7.71 -12.23
CA THR A 188 31.79 7.66 -11.24
C THR A 188 30.55 8.10 -12.01
N GLU A 189 29.67 7.16 -12.35
CA GLU A 189 28.33 7.46 -12.81
C GLU A 189 27.57 8.15 -11.67
N ASN A 190 27.98 9.36 -11.31
CA ASN A 190 27.13 10.27 -10.60
C ASN A 190 26.19 10.87 -11.64
N GLY A 191 25.21 10.07 -12.06
CA GLY A 191 24.23 10.47 -13.05
C GLY A 191 23.58 9.35 -13.89
N ILE A 192 23.51 8.10 -13.43
CA ILE A 192 22.20 7.44 -13.57
C ILE A 192 21.24 8.34 -12.78
N GLU A 193 20.07 8.71 -13.31
CA GLU A 193 18.98 9.22 -12.46
C GLU A 193 18.76 8.12 -11.40
N GLY A 194 19.46 8.24 -10.26
CA GLY A 194 19.32 7.32 -9.15
C GLY A 194 17.85 7.30 -8.81
N ASP A 195 17.33 6.10 -8.56
CA ASP A 195 15.94 5.85 -8.25
C ASP A 195 15.50 6.72 -7.07
N ASN A 196 15.03 7.94 -7.37
CA ASN A 196 14.69 9.03 -6.45
C ASN A 196 13.36 8.75 -5.73
N ARG A 197 13.04 7.47 -5.51
CA ARG A 197 11.90 7.07 -4.70
C ARG A 197 12.23 7.31 -3.24
N GLU A 198 11.32 7.99 -2.55
CA GLU A 198 11.43 8.27 -1.12
C GLU A 198 11.59 6.96 -0.33
N THR A 199 12.26 7.02 0.81
CA THR A 199 12.39 5.89 1.72
C THR A 199 11.85 6.24 3.10
N TRP A 200 11.51 5.20 3.86
CA TRP A 200 11.19 5.34 5.28
C TRP A 200 12.37 5.96 6.04
N GLU A 201 12.08 6.85 7.01
CA GLU A 201 13.13 7.47 7.82
C GLU A 201 13.83 6.44 8.71
N ARG A 202 13.07 5.50 9.27
CA ARG A 202 13.58 4.38 10.08
C ARG A 202 12.89 3.09 9.69
N ARG A 203 13.62 1.97 9.83
CA ARG A 203 13.07 0.62 9.60
C ARG A 203 11.88 0.28 10.49
N ILE A 204 11.86 0.82 11.71
CA ILE A 204 10.74 0.62 12.63
C ILE A 204 9.48 1.39 12.21
N ASP A 205 9.61 2.49 11.47
CA ASP A 205 8.46 3.25 10.98
C ASP A 205 7.70 2.42 9.92
N PHE A 206 8.45 1.73 9.05
CA PHE A 206 7.89 0.73 8.14
C PHE A 206 7.20 -0.41 8.90
N LEU A 207 7.90 -1.02 9.87
CA LEU A 207 7.36 -2.15 10.64
C LEU A 207 6.07 -1.76 11.39
N LEU A 208 6.05 -0.60 12.05
CA LEU A 208 4.86 -0.08 12.72
C LEU A 208 3.75 0.26 11.73
N SER A 209 4.07 0.73 10.52
CA SER A 209 3.07 1.02 9.49
C SER A 209 2.38 -0.25 8.97
N ILE A 210 3.14 -1.32 8.69
CA ILE A 210 2.54 -2.61 8.27
C ILE A 210 1.79 -3.30 9.42
N ILE A 211 2.24 -3.15 10.67
CA ILE A 211 1.51 -3.62 11.86
C ILE A 211 0.22 -2.83 12.05
N GLY A 212 0.27 -1.50 11.98
CA GLY A 212 -0.90 -0.64 12.11
C GLY A 212 -1.93 -0.88 11.01
N PHE A 213 -1.48 -1.15 9.78
CA PHE A 213 -2.40 -1.55 8.71
C PHE A 213 -3.06 -2.91 8.99
N ALA A 214 -2.28 -3.91 9.40
CA ALA A 214 -2.80 -5.26 9.68
C ALA A 214 -3.65 -5.35 10.95
N VAL A 215 -3.44 -4.45 11.91
CA VAL A 215 -4.16 -4.42 13.18
C VAL A 215 -5.26 -3.36 13.15
N ASP A 216 -6.48 -3.81 12.93
CA ASP A 216 -7.63 -2.97 12.62
C ASP A 216 -8.84 -3.27 13.53
N LEU A 217 -10.01 -2.70 13.20
CA LEU A 217 -11.24 -3.00 13.92
C LEU A 217 -11.67 -4.47 13.78
N ALA A 218 -11.35 -5.15 12.66
CA ALA A 218 -11.66 -6.56 12.46
C ALA A 218 -11.00 -7.46 13.51
N ASN A 219 -9.81 -7.10 14.00
CA ASN A 219 -9.19 -7.81 15.13
C ASN A 219 -10.01 -7.70 16.41
N VAL A 220 -10.70 -6.58 16.65
CA VAL A 220 -11.46 -6.35 17.89
C VAL A 220 -12.87 -6.93 17.80
N TRP A 221 -13.58 -6.74 16.68
CA TRP A 221 -15.02 -7.09 16.64
C TRP A 221 -15.36 -8.38 15.89
N ARG A 222 -14.49 -8.86 15.00
CA ARG A 222 -14.83 -9.91 14.03
C ARG A 222 -14.15 -11.20 14.42
N PHE A 223 -12.85 -11.15 14.71
CA PHE A 223 -12.14 -12.35 15.17
C PHE A 223 -12.73 -12.96 16.44
N PRO A 224 -13.02 -12.19 17.52
CA PRO A 224 -13.61 -12.79 18.72
C PRO A 224 -14.99 -13.41 18.44
N TYR A 225 -15.80 -12.73 17.62
CA TYR A 225 -17.10 -13.23 17.18
C TYR A 225 -16.97 -14.56 16.41
N LEU A 226 -16.12 -14.61 15.39
CA LEU A 226 -15.90 -15.83 14.59
C LEU A 226 -15.34 -16.97 15.43
N CYS A 227 -14.43 -16.66 16.36
CA CYS A 227 -13.84 -17.66 17.23
C CYS A 227 -14.91 -18.37 18.07
N TYR A 228 -15.85 -17.65 18.70
CA TYR A 228 -16.90 -18.33 19.47
C TYR A 228 -17.90 -19.05 18.56
N LYS A 229 -18.35 -18.40 17.48
CA LYS A 229 -19.36 -18.93 16.56
C LYS A 229 -18.92 -20.27 15.97
N ASN A 230 -17.62 -20.40 15.70
CA ASN A 230 -17.03 -21.54 15.01
C ASN A 230 -16.35 -22.56 15.95
N GLY A 231 -16.81 -22.65 17.20
CA GLY A 231 -16.39 -23.70 18.14
C GLY A 231 -15.34 -23.27 19.15
N GLY A 232 -15.31 -21.99 19.51
CA GLY A 232 -14.43 -21.42 20.53
C GLY A 232 -12.95 -21.67 20.22
N GLY A 233 -12.22 -22.22 21.18
CA GLY A 233 -10.79 -22.52 21.03
C GLY A 233 -10.47 -23.51 19.90
N ALA A 234 -11.44 -24.32 19.43
CA ALA A 234 -11.21 -25.23 18.31
C ALA A 234 -10.97 -24.46 17.00
N PHE A 235 -11.56 -23.27 16.83
CA PHE A 235 -11.40 -22.41 15.65
C PHE A 235 -9.95 -21.96 15.43
N LEU A 236 -9.12 -21.94 16.47
CA LEU A 236 -7.71 -21.57 16.36
C LEU A 236 -6.91 -22.55 15.47
N ILE A 237 -7.37 -23.80 15.35
CA ILE A 237 -6.74 -24.81 14.49
C ILE A 237 -6.86 -24.42 13.01
N PRO A 238 -8.07 -24.30 12.41
CA PRO A 238 -8.20 -23.88 11.02
C PRO A 238 -7.61 -22.49 10.81
N TYR A 239 -7.79 -21.54 11.73
CA TYR A 239 -7.21 -20.20 11.62
C TYR A 239 -5.67 -20.23 11.49
N THR A 240 -4.98 -20.99 12.34
CA THR A 240 -3.51 -21.12 12.29
C THR A 240 -3.04 -21.85 11.03
N LEU A 241 -3.77 -22.87 10.58
CA LEU A 241 -3.44 -23.57 9.33
C LEU A 241 -3.61 -22.65 8.11
N MET A 242 -4.70 -21.88 8.05
CA MET A 242 -4.94 -20.90 6.99
C MET A 242 -3.87 -19.81 6.98
N MET A 243 -3.41 -19.39 8.16
CA MET A 243 -2.31 -18.45 8.30
C MET A 243 -1.01 -19.00 7.71
N ILE A 244 -0.58 -20.19 8.17
CA ILE A 244 0.71 -20.77 7.77
C ILE A 244 0.72 -21.12 6.28
N PHE A 245 -0.35 -21.70 5.73
CA PHE A 245 -0.34 -22.21 4.36
C PHE A 245 -0.91 -21.25 3.31
N GLY A 246 -1.71 -20.26 3.74
CA GLY A 246 -2.38 -19.31 2.85
C GLY A 246 -1.83 -17.90 2.99
N ALA A 247 -2.18 -17.23 4.08
CA ALA A 247 -1.96 -15.78 4.21
C ALA A 247 -0.49 -15.38 4.31
N VAL A 248 0.31 -16.06 5.15
CA VAL A 248 1.72 -15.69 5.39
C VAL A 248 2.59 -15.83 4.13
N PRO A 249 2.51 -16.94 3.36
CA PRO A 249 3.20 -17.02 2.07
C PRO A 249 2.86 -15.86 1.15
N LEU A 250 1.59 -15.52 0.97
CA LEU A 250 1.19 -14.48 0.03
C LEU A 250 1.55 -13.08 0.52
N PHE A 251 1.43 -12.82 1.82
CA PHE A 251 1.92 -11.60 2.42
C PHE A 251 3.44 -11.44 2.23
N TYR A 252 4.22 -12.50 2.42
CA TYR A 252 5.67 -12.46 2.17
C TYR A 252 5.98 -12.17 0.69
N MET A 253 5.20 -12.75 -0.23
CA MET A 253 5.33 -12.52 -1.66
C MET A 253 5.06 -11.05 -2.04
N GLU A 254 3.99 -10.43 -1.51
CA GLU A 254 3.69 -9.01 -1.73
C GLU A 254 4.83 -8.10 -1.24
N LEU A 255 5.39 -8.38 -0.05
CA LEU A 255 6.51 -7.62 0.50
C LEU A 255 7.77 -7.72 -0.39
N ILE A 256 8.07 -8.92 -0.89
CA ILE A 256 9.18 -9.14 -1.84
C ILE A 256 8.95 -8.34 -3.12
N LEU A 257 7.76 -8.46 -3.72
CA LEU A 257 7.42 -7.78 -4.98
C LEU A 257 7.53 -6.27 -4.84
N GLY A 258 7.01 -5.70 -3.75
CA GLY A 258 7.09 -4.27 -3.48
C GLY A 258 8.53 -3.82 -3.30
N GLN A 259 9.28 -4.46 -2.41
CA GLN A 259 10.65 -4.05 -2.07
C GLN A 259 11.63 -4.24 -3.23
N TYR A 260 11.51 -5.33 -4.00
CA TYR A 260 12.41 -5.59 -5.12
C TYR A 260 12.19 -4.62 -6.28
N ASN A 261 10.93 -4.44 -6.68
CA ASN A 261 10.61 -3.66 -7.88
C ASN A 261 10.53 -2.15 -7.62
N ARG A 262 10.39 -1.72 -6.35
CA ARG A 262 10.27 -0.31 -5.94
C ARG A 262 9.20 0.45 -6.72
N GLN A 263 8.07 -0.21 -6.97
CA GLN A 263 6.94 0.29 -7.74
C GLN A 263 5.62 0.01 -7.02
N GLY A 264 4.62 0.83 -7.30
CA GLY A 264 3.27 0.69 -6.80
C GLY A 264 2.52 -0.52 -7.38
N PRO A 265 1.34 -0.83 -6.82
CA PRO A 265 0.59 -2.06 -7.07
C PRO A 265 0.11 -2.24 -8.51
N ILE A 266 0.02 -1.17 -9.31
CA ILE A 266 -0.31 -1.25 -10.74
C ILE A 266 0.95 -1.45 -11.58
N SER A 267 1.98 -0.62 -11.35
CA SER A 267 3.17 -0.60 -12.18
C SER A 267 4.08 -1.81 -11.98
N VAL A 268 4.06 -2.43 -10.79
CA VAL A 268 4.80 -3.67 -10.50
C VAL A 268 4.50 -4.78 -11.51
N TRP A 269 3.29 -4.81 -12.08
CA TRP A 269 2.89 -5.80 -13.07
C TRP A 269 3.56 -5.63 -14.44
N ARG A 270 4.51 -4.69 -14.59
CA ARG A 270 5.47 -4.70 -15.71
C ARG A 270 6.27 -6.00 -15.78
N ILE A 271 6.40 -6.72 -14.66
CA ILE A 271 6.96 -8.08 -14.64
C ILE A 271 6.16 -9.07 -15.49
N CYS A 272 4.83 -8.91 -15.55
CA CYS A 272 3.92 -9.75 -16.32
C CYS A 272 2.72 -8.92 -16.81
N PRO A 273 2.84 -8.24 -17.98
CA PRO A 273 1.86 -7.24 -18.41
C PRO A 273 0.43 -7.76 -18.57
N ILE A 274 0.24 -9.05 -18.85
CA ILE A 274 -1.08 -9.69 -18.95
C ILE A 274 -1.86 -9.64 -17.62
N PHE A 275 -1.16 -9.62 -16.48
CA PHE A 275 -1.76 -9.55 -15.15
C PHE A 275 -1.85 -8.13 -14.60
N LYS A 276 -1.61 -7.09 -15.41
CA LYS A 276 -1.73 -5.69 -14.97
C LYS A 276 -3.11 -5.34 -14.39
N GLY A 277 -4.16 -6.06 -14.79
CA GLY A 277 -5.50 -5.95 -14.21
C GLY A 277 -5.57 -6.28 -12.71
N VAL A 278 -4.66 -7.11 -12.18
CA VAL A 278 -4.59 -7.44 -10.74
C VAL A 278 -4.24 -6.19 -9.92
N GLY A 279 -3.36 -5.34 -10.41
CA GLY A 279 -3.03 -4.07 -9.77
C GLY A 279 -4.20 -3.09 -9.75
N PHE A 280 -4.92 -2.97 -10.88
CA PHE A 280 -6.15 -2.15 -10.94
C PHE A 280 -7.26 -2.70 -10.03
N CYS A 281 -7.43 -4.03 -9.96
CA CYS A 281 -8.32 -4.74 -9.02
C CYS A 281 -8.03 -4.30 -7.59
N SER A 282 -6.77 -4.40 -7.17
CA SER A 282 -6.31 -4.09 -5.81
C SER A 282 -6.55 -2.62 -5.44
N VAL A 283 -6.19 -1.69 -6.32
CA VAL A 283 -6.42 -0.24 -6.11
C VAL A 283 -7.91 0.10 -6.07
N LEU A 284 -8.73 -0.53 -6.91
CA LEU A 284 -10.18 -0.33 -6.91
C LEU A 284 -10.84 -0.87 -5.64
N VAL A 285 -10.40 -2.04 -5.16
CA VAL A 285 -10.87 -2.60 -3.88
C VAL A 285 -10.49 -1.69 -2.72
N ALA A 286 -9.24 -1.19 -2.67
CA ALA A 286 -8.82 -0.22 -1.66
C ALA A 286 -9.66 1.07 -1.71
N PHE A 287 -10.01 1.53 -2.91
CA PHE A 287 -10.90 2.68 -3.11
C PHE A 287 -12.30 2.41 -2.57
N TYR A 288 -12.91 1.25 -2.86
CA TYR A 288 -14.21 0.87 -2.28
C TYR A 288 -14.18 0.81 -0.75
N VAL A 289 -13.13 0.23 -0.17
CA VAL A 289 -12.97 0.16 1.29
C VAL A 289 -12.87 1.55 1.91
N SER A 290 -12.20 2.50 1.25
CA SER A 290 -12.04 3.85 1.77
C SER A 290 -13.37 4.56 2.07
N PHE A 291 -14.45 4.30 1.32
CA PHE A 291 -15.69 5.05 1.50
C PHE A 291 -16.54 4.58 2.67
N TYR A 292 -16.51 3.28 2.97
CA TYR A 292 -17.35 2.71 4.03
C TYR A 292 -16.55 2.56 5.32
N TYR A 293 -15.26 2.23 5.25
CA TYR A 293 -14.44 2.01 6.44
C TYR A 293 -14.26 3.30 7.26
N ASN A 294 -14.02 4.44 6.59
CA ASN A 294 -13.86 5.74 7.25
C ASN A 294 -15.12 6.22 7.98
N VAL A 295 -16.29 5.68 7.64
CA VAL A 295 -17.56 5.99 8.31
C VAL A 295 -17.59 5.38 9.71
N ILE A 296 -16.93 4.23 9.91
CA ILE A 296 -16.80 3.58 11.21
C ILE A 296 -16.00 4.47 12.17
N ILE A 297 -14.90 5.05 11.66
CA ILE A 297 -14.06 6.00 12.40
C ILE A 297 -14.87 7.26 12.73
N ALA A 298 -15.73 7.71 11.81
CA ALA A 298 -16.63 8.85 12.04
C ALA A 298 -17.67 8.54 13.14
N TRP A 299 -18.23 7.33 13.18
CA TRP A 299 -19.08 6.88 14.29
C TRP A 299 -18.31 6.87 15.60
N ALA A 300 -17.09 6.32 15.63
CA ALA A 300 -16.24 6.33 16.82
C ALA A 300 -15.94 7.76 17.31
N LEU A 301 -15.68 8.69 16.39
CA LEU A 301 -15.50 10.11 16.72
C LEU A 301 -16.79 10.74 17.28
N TYR A 302 -17.95 10.44 16.70
CA TYR A 302 -19.24 10.88 17.21
C TYR A 302 -19.44 10.41 18.66
N PHE A 303 -19.25 9.11 18.92
CA PHE A 303 -19.35 8.55 20.27
C PHE A 303 -18.29 9.10 21.24
N LEU A 304 -17.07 9.39 20.77
CA LEU A 304 -16.03 10.03 21.58
C LEU A 304 -16.50 11.41 22.05
N THR A 305 -17.06 12.23 21.15
CA THR A 305 -17.60 13.54 21.52
C THR A 305 -18.81 13.44 22.44
N ALA A 306 -19.68 12.44 22.20
CA ALA A 306 -20.84 12.17 23.05
C ALA A 306 -20.44 11.62 24.44
N SER A 307 -19.24 11.05 24.59
CA SER A 307 -18.72 10.59 25.89
C SER A 307 -18.23 11.72 26.81
N ALA A 308 -18.14 12.95 26.29
CA ALA A 308 -17.71 14.11 27.05
C ALA A 308 -18.85 14.79 27.84
N THR A 309 -20.08 14.26 27.78
CA THR A 309 -21.20 14.74 28.58
C THR A 309 -21.14 14.20 30.02
N PRO A 310 -21.73 14.89 31.02
CA PRO A 310 -21.76 14.41 32.40
C PRO A 310 -22.40 13.03 32.54
N ASP A 311 -23.54 12.84 31.88
CA ASP A 311 -24.23 11.55 31.78
C ASP A 311 -24.13 11.03 30.34
N LEU A 312 -23.80 9.75 30.19
CA LEU A 312 -23.68 9.14 28.87
C LEU A 312 -25.07 8.99 28.21
N PRO A 313 -25.25 9.38 26.94
CA PRO A 313 -26.56 9.37 26.26
C PRO A 313 -27.21 7.99 26.13
N TRP A 314 -26.42 6.91 26.17
CA TRP A 314 -26.87 5.52 25.98
C TRP A 314 -27.09 4.76 27.30
N VAL A 315 -27.25 5.47 28.42
CA VAL A 315 -27.52 4.84 29.74
C VAL A 315 -29.00 4.62 29.98
N HIS A 316 -29.83 5.60 29.62
CA HIS A 316 -31.24 5.65 29.99
C HIS A 316 -32.17 5.63 28.77
N CYS A 317 -33.40 5.19 28.97
CA CYS A 317 -34.47 5.20 27.97
C CYS A 317 -35.27 6.52 27.96
N ASN A 318 -34.92 7.50 28.80
CA ASN A 318 -35.64 8.77 28.92
C ASN A 318 -35.06 9.86 27.99
N ASN A 319 -34.89 9.54 26.70
CA ASN A 319 -34.44 10.50 25.70
C ASN A 319 -35.45 10.64 24.56
N SER A 320 -35.33 11.72 23.78
CA SER A 320 -36.25 12.03 22.68
C SER A 320 -36.24 11.01 21.54
N TRP A 321 -35.17 10.23 21.41
CA TRP A 321 -35.04 9.20 20.38
C TRP A 321 -35.57 7.84 20.83
N ASN A 322 -35.87 7.65 22.12
CA ASN A 322 -36.25 6.35 22.64
C ASN A 322 -37.70 5.99 22.32
N THR A 323 -37.96 4.68 22.22
CA THR A 323 -39.31 4.13 22.07
C THR A 323 -39.87 3.56 23.37
N ASP A 324 -41.18 3.30 23.41
CA ASP A 324 -41.83 2.56 24.49
C ASP A 324 -41.26 1.13 24.65
N ASP A 325 -40.60 0.61 23.61
CA ASP A 325 -39.91 -0.69 23.57
C ASP A 325 -38.50 -0.65 24.17
N CYS A 326 -37.97 0.54 24.49
CA CYS A 326 -36.68 0.69 25.15
C CYS A 326 -36.74 0.09 26.56
N TRP A 327 -35.67 -0.60 26.95
CA TRP A 327 -35.62 -1.29 28.23
C TRP A 327 -34.31 -1.11 28.99
N GLU A 328 -34.41 -0.69 30.26
CA GLU A 328 -33.27 -0.57 31.17
C GLU A 328 -33.15 -1.79 32.08
N SER A 329 -32.00 -2.48 32.04
CA SER A 329 -31.78 -3.70 32.83
C SER A 329 -31.83 -3.52 34.35
N ALA A 330 -31.73 -2.28 34.85
CA ALA A 330 -31.88 -1.98 36.26
C ALA A 330 -33.30 -2.30 36.79
N GLN A 331 -34.29 -2.48 35.92
CA GLN A 331 -35.65 -2.80 36.33
C GLN A 331 -35.87 -4.28 36.73
N VAL A 332 -34.94 -5.21 36.43
CA VAL A 332 -35.08 -6.66 36.75
C VAL A 332 -35.16 -6.94 38.25
N GLY A 333 -34.41 -6.19 39.07
CA GLY A 333 -34.45 -6.32 40.53
C GLY A 333 -35.78 -5.90 41.15
N SER A 334 -36.56 -5.07 40.45
CA SER A 334 -37.86 -4.58 40.89
C SER A 334 -39.03 -5.26 40.17
N THR A 335 -38.77 -5.97 39.06
CA THR A 335 -39.78 -6.68 38.25
C THR A 335 -39.82 -8.18 38.47
N THR A 336 -38.92 -8.83 39.20
CA THR A 336 -39.23 -10.20 39.68
C THR A 336 -40.44 -10.22 40.63
N THR A 337 -40.70 -9.11 41.34
CA THR A 337 -41.93 -8.88 42.09
C THR A 337 -43.09 -8.29 41.28
N ASN A 338 -42.83 -7.68 40.11
CA ASN A 338 -43.89 -7.06 39.29
C ASN A 338 -44.23 -7.81 37.99
N LEU A 339 -43.43 -8.77 37.53
CA LEU A 339 -43.75 -9.65 36.40
C LEU A 339 -44.78 -10.70 36.85
N SER A 340 -44.66 -11.18 38.09
CA SER A 340 -45.71 -11.91 38.80
C SER A 340 -47.00 -11.08 38.93
N ASN A 341 -46.91 -9.76 39.18
CA ASN A 341 -48.07 -8.87 39.22
C ASN A 341 -48.63 -8.52 37.82
N TYR A 342 -47.81 -8.42 36.78
CA TYR A 342 -48.26 -8.15 35.40
C TYR A 342 -49.03 -9.35 34.82
N PHE A 343 -48.55 -10.58 35.05
CA PHE A 343 -49.31 -11.79 34.73
C PHE A 343 -50.51 -12.02 35.66
N SER A 344 -50.52 -11.44 36.87
CA SER A 344 -51.68 -11.49 37.78
C SER A 344 -52.73 -10.39 37.49
N SER A 345 -52.34 -9.29 36.83
CA SER A 345 -53.23 -8.16 36.52
C SER A 345 -53.92 -8.28 35.16
N SER A 346 -53.63 -9.30 34.36
CA SER A 346 -54.35 -9.62 33.12
C SER A 346 -55.60 -10.49 33.33
N ASN A 347 -56.10 -10.60 34.57
CA ASN A 347 -57.43 -11.17 34.87
C ASN A 347 -58.58 -10.23 34.46
N GLY A 348 -58.60 -9.86 33.18
CA GLY A 348 -59.74 -9.29 32.47
C GLY A 348 -60.21 -10.27 31.40
N ASN A 349 -61.11 -11.19 31.78
CA ASN A 349 -62.02 -11.99 30.93
C ASN A 349 -61.48 -12.83 29.75
N GLY A 350 -60.18 -13.02 29.59
CA GLY A 350 -59.63 -14.02 28.66
C GLY A 350 -59.39 -15.35 29.37
N SER A 351 -60.02 -16.42 28.90
CA SER A 351 -59.82 -17.79 29.39
C SER A 351 -58.33 -18.16 29.48
N ALA A 352 -57.91 -18.53 30.68
CA ALA A 352 -56.58 -19.05 30.99
C ALA A 352 -56.33 -20.35 30.23
N SER A 353 -55.64 -20.26 29.10
CA SER A 353 -55.00 -21.40 28.47
C SER A 353 -53.65 -21.63 29.16
N GLU A 354 -53.46 -22.83 29.69
CA GLU A 354 -52.21 -23.33 30.27
C GLU A 354 -50.99 -22.95 29.43
N TYR A 355 -50.18 -22.01 29.92
CA TYR A 355 -48.76 -21.95 29.57
C TYR A 355 -47.98 -22.66 30.66
N SER A 356 -47.79 -23.97 30.46
CA SER A 356 -46.81 -24.77 31.18
C SER A 356 -45.47 -24.63 30.45
N GLY A 357 -44.82 -23.48 30.64
CA GLY A 357 -43.46 -23.20 30.20
C GLY A 357 -42.66 -22.68 31.38
N ASN A 358 -41.42 -23.11 31.54
CA ASN A 358 -40.56 -22.66 32.63
C ASN A 358 -40.44 -21.13 32.57
N GLY A 359 -40.43 -20.43 33.71
CA GLY A 359 -40.39 -18.96 33.77
C GLY A 359 -39.19 -18.32 33.04
N GLU A 360 -38.19 -19.11 32.67
CA GLU A 360 -37.06 -18.73 31.82
C GLU A 360 -37.48 -18.48 30.35
N ASP A 361 -38.43 -19.24 29.82
CA ASP A 361 -38.88 -19.14 28.42
C ASP A 361 -39.76 -17.89 28.18
N ALA A 362 -40.60 -17.53 29.16
CA ALA A 362 -41.43 -16.32 29.11
C ALA A 362 -40.60 -15.03 29.28
N ALA A 363 -39.53 -15.08 30.09
CA ALA A 363 -38.58 -13.98 30.21
C ALA A 363 -37.75 -13.80 28.92
N ALA A 364 -37.35 -14.90 28.28
CA ALA A 364 -36.67 -14.88 26.99
C ALA A 364 -37.55 -14.30 25.87
N GLU A 365 -38.86 -14.58 25.88
CA GLU A 365 -39.81 -14.03 24.92
C GLU A 365 -40.14 -12.55 25.18
N PHE A 366 -40.24 -12.13 26.46
CA PHE A 366 -40.39 -10.72 26.85
C PHE A 366 -39.18 -9.85 26.46
N VAL A 367 -37.96 -10.41 26.53
CA VAL A 367 -36.71 -9.73 26.15
C VAL A 367 -36.55 -9.65 24.62
N LYS A 368 -37.17 -10.56 23.86
CA LYS A 368 -36.98 -10.67 22.39
C LYS A 368 -37.47 -9.45 21.59
N ASN A 369 -38.43 -8.69 22.13
CA ASN A 369 -39.01 -7.50 21.48
C ASN A 369 -38.57 -6.17 22.13
N ARG A 370 -37.54 -6.19 22.98
CA ARG A 370 -37.07 -5.00 23.71
C ARG A 370 -35.67 -4.63 23.25
N PHE A 371 -35.43 -3.35 23.06
CA PHE A 371 -34.12 -2.82 22.68
C PHE A 371 -33.41 -2.18 23.87
N SER A 372 -32.10 -2.37 23.97
CA SER A 372 -31.31 -1.68 24.99
C SER A 372 -31.18 -0.19 24.67
N PRO A 373 -30.93 0.69 25.67
CA PRO A 373 -30.79 2.12 25.44
C PRO A 373 -29.63 2.43 24.48
N ALA A 374 -28.57 1.62 24.51
CA ALA A 374 -27.43 1.72 23.60
C ALA A 374 -27.76 1.31 22.17
N SER A 375 -28.53 0.23 21.99
CA SER A 375 -29.04 -0.17 20.67
C SER A 375 -29.92 0.93 20.05
N GLU A 376 -30.87 1.47 20.81
CA GLU A 376 -31.72 2.57 20.32
C GLU A 376 -30.93 3.86 20.09
N TYR A 377 -29.96 4.18 20.94
CA TYR A 377 -29.07 5.32 20.70
C TYR A 377 -28.34 5.16 19.36
N PHE A 378 -27.75 4.00 19.06
CA PHE A 378 -27.07 3.78 17.80
C PHE A 378 -28.02 3.84 16.59
N HIS A 379 -29.11 3.06 16.59
CA HIS A 379 -30.00 3.00 15.45
C HIS A 379 -30.83 4.27 15.24
N ARG A 380 -31.34 4.88 16.33
CA ARG A 380 -32.31 5.97 16.25
C ARG A 380 -31.71 7.35 16.44
N ALA A 381 -30.68 7.46 17.28
CA ALA A 381 -30.05 8.74 17.60
C ALA A 381 -28.79 8.99 16.76
N VAL A 382 -27.96 7.99 16.49
CA VAL A 382 -26.72 8.16 15.69
C VAL A 382 -27.04 8.02 14.21
N LEU A 383 -27.51 6.84 13.79
CA LEU A 383 -27.76 6.50 12.40
C LEU A 383 -29.07 7.07 11.85
N GLU A 384 -30.07 7.32 12.70
CA GLU A 384 -31.40 7.78 12.27
C GLU A 384 -32.10 6.82 11.28
N MET A 385 -31.84 5.51 11.43
CA MET A 385 -32.26 4.45 10.52
C MET A 385 -33.79 4.35 10.37
N GLN A 386 -34.58 4.78 11.36
CA GLN A 386 -36.04 4.78 11.34
C GLN A 386 -36.66 5.59 10.20
N TRP A 387 -35.89 6.52 9.61
CA TRP A 387 -36.35 7.33 8.47
C TRP A 387 -36.07 6.67 7.12
N SER A 388 -35.49 5.47 7.10
CA SER A 388 -35.15 4.71 5.91
C SER A 388 -35.79 3.32 5.95
N GLU A 389 -36.61 3.01 4.94
CA GLU A 389 -37.19 1.68 4.75
C GLU A 389 -36.22 0.69 4.08
N GLY A 390 -35.04 1.14 3.64
CA GLY A 390 -34.07 0.33 2.91
C GLY A 390 -33.16 1.13 1.99
N ILE A 391 -32.38 0.43 1.16
CA ILE A 391 -31.40 1.05 0.24
C ILE A 391 -32.05 1.95 -0.83
N HIS A 392 -33.35 1.79 -1.10
CA HIS A 392 -34.09 2.61 -2.06
C HIS A 392 -34.46 3.99 -1.51
N SER A 393 -34.54 4.14 -0.19
CA SER A 393 -34.93 5.37 0.49
C SER A 393 -33.82 5.78 1.48
N MET A 394 -32.77 6.38 0.95
CA MET A 394 -31.56 6.69 1.73
C MET A 394 -31.75 7.88 2.68
N GLY A 395 -32.58 8.87 2.30
CA GLY A 395 -32.72 10.13 3.03
C GLY A 395 -31.55 11.09 2.82
N TYR A 396 -31.49 12.16 3.60
CA TYR A 396 -30.43 13.17 3.50
C TYR A 396 -29.27 12.88 4.49
N PRO A 397 -28.02 13.21 4.13
CA PRO A 397 -26.89 13.01 5.03
C PRO A 397 -27.04 13.78 6.34
N LYS A 398 -26.81 13.09 7.47
CA LYS A 398 -26.89 13.70 8.78
C LYS A 398 -25.70 14.61 9.06
N TRP A 399 -25.96 15.91 9.28
CA TRP A 399 -24.90 16.91 9.36
C TRP A 399 -23.86 16.67 10.46
N GLN A 400 -24.24 16.12 11.62
CA GLN A 400 -23.28 15.82 12.69
C GLN A 400 -22.26 14.76 12.27
N LEU A 401 -22.74 13.69 11.62
CA LEU A 401 -21.88 12.64 11.11
C LEU A 401 -21.05 13.11 9.91
N VAL A 402 -21.58 14.03 9.08
CA VAL A 402 -20.82 14.67 8.00
C VAL A 402 -19.62 15.45 8.56
N ILE A 403 -19.79 16.18 9.67
CA ILE A 403 -18.68 16.86 10.34
C ILE A 403 -17.67 15.86 10.90
N CYS A 404 -18.13 14.78 11.55
CA CYS A 404 -17.23 13.74 12.06
C CYS A 404 -16.42 13.10 10.92
N LEU A 405 -17.09 12.77 9.80
CA LEU A 405 -16.44 12.23 8.61
C LEU A 405 -15.43 13.21 8.01
N LEU A 406 -15.77 14.50 7.94
CA LEU A 406 -14.86 15.54 7.46
C LEU A 406 -13.60 15.61 8.33
N VAL A 407 -13.73 15.55 9.66
CA VAL A 407 -12.58 15.52 10.59
C VAL A 407 -11.71 14.30 10.34
N VAL A 408 -12.30 13.11 10.14
CA VAL A 408 -11.55 11.88 9.83
C VAL A 408 -10.75 12.04 8.52
N TYR A 409 -11.37 12.52 7.45
CA TYR A 409 -10.65 12.73 6.18
C TYR A 409 -9.61 13.85 6.26
N MET A 410 -9.83 14.88 7.08
CA MET A 410 -8.81 15.88 7.38
C MET A 410 -7.61 15.26 8.12
N MET A 411 -7.84 14.39 9.10
CA MET A 411 -6.77 13.64 9.77
C MET A 411 -6.00 12.74 8.79
N LEU A 412 -6.71 12.05 7.88
CA LEU A 412 -6.08 11.23 6.84
C LEU A 412 -5.23 12.07 5.89
N TYR A 413 -5.74 13.20 5.41
CA TYR A 413 -4.98 14.11 4.56
C TYR A 413 -3.70 14.60 5.26
N LEU A 414 -3.81 15.09 6.50
CA LEU A 414 -2.66 15.57 7.27
C LEU A 414 -1.65 14.47 7.58
N SER A 415 -2.08 13.21 7.64
CA SER A 415 -1.16 12.09 7.86
C SER A 415 -0.44 11.66 6.58
N LEU A 416 -1.07 11.82 5.41
CA LEU A 416 -0.57 11.32 4.12
C LEU A 416 0.03 12.40 3.20
N PHE A 417 -0.13 13.69 3.49
CA PHE A 417 0.24 14.76 2.53
C PHE A 417 1.72 14.75 2.12
N LYS A 418 2.66 14.41 3.02
CA LYS A 418 4.10 14.20 2.71
C LYS A 418 4.47 12.74 2.51
N GLY A 419 3.49 11.87 2.33
CA GLY A 419 3.69 10.43 2.17
C GLY A 419 4.23 9.72 3.39
N VAL A 420 5.06 8.71 3.13
CA VAL A 420 5.63 7.80 4.14
C VAL A 420 6.41 8.50 5.25
N LYS A 421 6.94 9.71 5.01
CA LYS A 421 7.63 10.51 6.03
C LYS A 421 6.67 11.08 7.08
N SER A 422 5.47 11.48 6.66
CA SER A 422 4.45 11.97 7.59
C SER A 422 3.70 10.82 8.24
N SER A 423 3.28 9.83 7.46
CA SER A 423 2.55 8.67 8.01
C SER A 423 3.43 7.90 8.99
N GLY A 424 4.72 7.72 8.69
CA GLY A 424 5.70 7.08 9.57
C GLY A 424 5.86 7.74 10.94
N LEU A 425 5.55 9.04 11.09
CA LEU A 425 5.55 9.73 12.39
C LEU A 425 4.23 9.53 13.14
N VAL A 426 3.10 9.53 12.43
CA VAL A 426 1.77 9.37 13.02
C VAL A 426 1.58 7.95 13.59
N VAL A 427 2.06 6.92 12.87
CA VAL A 427 1.94 5.50 13.26
C VAL A 427 2.52 5.17 14.63
N TRP A 428 3.48 5.96 15.13
CA TRP A 428 4.01 5.76 16.49
C TRP A 428 2.96 5.90 17.57
N VAL A 429 1.98 6.78 17.37
CA VAL A 429 0.88 6.98 18.33
C VAL A 429 -0.27 6.05 18.01
N THR A 430 -0.71 6.02 16.76
CA THR A 430 -1.89 5.29 16.32
C THR A 430 -1.72 3.77 16.43
N ALA A 431 -0.52 3.23 16.18
CA ALA A 431 -0.29 1.78 16.27
C ALA A 431 -0.01 1.31 17.70
N THR A 432 0.52 2.17 18.58
CA THR A 432 0.93 1.76 19.95
C THR A 432 -0.15 1.99 21.00
N MET A 433 -0.92 3.08 20.89
CA MET A 433 -1.98 3.42 21.86
C MET A 433 -3.04 2.33 22.01
N PRO A 434 -3.48 1.62 20.96
CA PRO A 434 -4.44 0.53 21.11
C PRO A 434 -3.98 -0.56 22.06
N TYR A 435 -2.69 -0.92 22.07
CA TYR A 435 -2.18 -1.93 23.00
C TYR A 435 -2.21 -1.47 24.46
N VAL A 436 -1.91 -0.19 24.70
CA VAL A 436 -2.01 0.40 26.04
C VAL A 436 -3.47 0.35 26.51
N VAL A 437 -4.41 0.78 25.66
CA VAL A 437 -5.83 0.81 25.98
C VAL A 437 -6.40 -0.60 26.16
N LEU A 438 -6.14 -1.54 25.25
CA LEU A 438 -6.59 -2.92 25.37
C LEU A 438 -6.07 -3.58 26.65
N THR A 439 -4.83 -3.29 27.06
CA THR A 439 -4.28 -3.82 28.33
C THR A 439 -5.00 -3.24 29.54
N ILE A 440 -5.29 -1.94 29.56
CA ILE A 440 -6.05 -1.29 30.63
C ILE A 440 -7.47 -1.87 30.71
N LEU A 441 -8.14 -2.03 29.57
CA LEU A 441 -9.48 -2.61 29.48
C LEU A 441 -9.48 -4.09 29.89
N LEU A 442 -8.45 -4.86 29.55
CA LEU A 442 -8.32 -6.25 29.98
C LEU A 442 -8.23 -6.35 31.50
N ILE A 443 -7.32 -5.57 32.11
CA ILE A 443 -7.15 -5.57 33.57
C ILE A 443 -8.47 -5.21 34.24
N ARG A 444 -9.17 -4.18 33.75
CA ARG A 444 -10.46 -3.76 34.30
C ARG A 444 -11.54 -4.82 34.10
N GLY A 445 -11.62 -5.42 32.92
CA GLY A 445 -12.58 -6.45 32.54
C GLY A 445 -12.44 -7.72 33.37
N LEU A 446 -11.21 -8.15 33.65
CA LEU A 446 -10.92 -9.31 34.52
C LEU A 446 -11.38 -9.10 35.97
N MET A 447 -11.46 -7.86 36.44
CA MET A 447 -11.95 -7.53 37.78
C MET A 447 -13.48 -7.50 37.87
N LEU A 448 -14.21 -7.70 36.77
CA LEU A 448 -15.67 -7.70 36.77
C LEU A 448 -16.26 -9.07 37.12
N PRO A 449 -17.42 -9.12 37.80
CA PRO A 449 -18.11 -10.37 38.06
C PRO A 449 -18.58 -11.01 36.74
N GLY A 450 -18.48 -12.33 36.61
CA GLY A 450 -18.86 -13.04 35.39
C GLY A 450 -17.83 -13.02 34.25
N ALA A 451 -16.69 -12.32 34.42
CA ALA A 451 -15.63 -12.27 33.40
C ALA A 451 -15.08 -13.65 33.01
N LEU A 452 -14.91 -14.55 33.99
CA LEU A 452 -14.45 -15.93 33.75
C LEU A 452 -15.43 -16.74 32.90
N SER A 453 -16.74 -16.53 33.05
CA SER A 453 -17.76 -17.18 32.22
C SER A 453 -17.62 -16.74 30.76
N GLY A 454 -17.34 -15.46 30.54
CA GLY A 454 -17.02 -14.91 29.22
C GLY A 454 -15.80 -15.55 28.57
N ILE A 455 -14.68 -15.63 29.31
CA ILE A 455 -13.44 -16.27 28.81
C ILE A 455 -13.65 -17.76 28.55
N SER A 456 -14.37 -18.45 29.43
CA SER A 456 -14.73 -19.85 29.20
C SER A 456 -15.56 -20.00 27.95
N TYR A 457 -16.49 -19.08 27.67
CA TYR A 457 -17.31 -19.12 26.46
C TYR A 457 -16.48 -18.87 25.18
N TYR A 458 -15.49 -18.00 25.27
CA TYR A 458 -14.56 -17.71 24.18
C TYR A 458 -13.69 -18.92 23.79
N LEU A 459 -13.11 -19.61 24.79
CA LEU A 459 -12.07 -20.62 24.54
C LEU A 459 -12.55 -22.07 24.64
N LYS A 460 -13.76 -22.35 25.11
CA LYS A 460 -14.26 -23.73 25.23
C LYS A 460 -14.26 -24.41 23.86
N PRO A 461 -13.44 -25.45 23.64
CA PRO A 461 -13.26 -26.03 22.32
C PRO A 461 -14.43 -26.97 21.98
N GLU A 462 -15.10 -26.71 20.86
CA GLU A 462 -16.16 -27.56 20.30
C GLU A 462 -15.68 -28.24 19.01
N LEU A 463 -14.96 -29.37 19.15
CA LEU A 463 -14.33 -30.07 18.01
C LEU A 463 -15.33 -30.57 16.95
N SER A 464 -16.61 -30.74 17.29
CA SER A 464 -17.69 -31.08 16.35
C SER A 464 -17.82 -30.05 15.23
N ARG A 465 -17.58 -28.75 15.54
CA ARG A 465 -17.68 -27.64 14.58
C ARG A 465 -16.65 -27.72 13.46
N LEU A 466 -15.49 -28.35 13.69
CA LEU A 466 -14.45 -28.50 12.66
C LEU A 466 -14.89 -29.37 11.47
N LYS A 467 -15.97 -30.16 11.60
CA LYS A 467 -16.55 -30.92 10.50
C LYS A 467 -17.33 -30.04 9.52
N ASP A 468 -17.74 -28.86 9.94
CA ASP A 468 -18.43 -27.90 9.10
C ASP A 468 -17.42 -27.17 8.22
N THR A 469 -17.64 -27.22 6.91
CA THR A 469 -16.79 -26.55 5.92
C THR A 469 -16.80 -25.03 6.08
N GLN A 470 -17.91 -24.45 6.56
CA GLN A 470 -18.04 -23.00 6.75
C GLN A 470 -16.99 -22.47 7.75
N VAL A 471 -16.64 -23.26 8.76
CA VAL A 471 -15.61 -22.92 9.75
C VAL A 471 -14.25 -22.67 9.09
N TRP A 472 -13.90 -23.46 8.07
CA TRP A 472 -12.64 -23.32 7.34
C TRP A 472 -12.68 -22.12 6.39
N VAL A 473 -13.83 -21.83 5.77
CA VAL A 473 -14.03 -20.65 4.92
C VAL A 473 -13.95 -19.37 5.75
N ASP A 474 -14.64 -19.31 6.89
CA ASP A 474 -14.60 -18.17 7.81
C ASP A 474 -13.18 -17.94 8.34
N ALA A 475 -12.45 -19.00 8.69
CA ALA A 475 -11.06 -18.92 9.11
C ALA A 475 -10.16 -18.34 8.00
N ALA A 476 -10.36 -18.76 6.75
CA ALA A 476 -9.61 -18.27 5.59
C ALA A 476 -9.89 -16.80 5.30
N VAL A 477 -11.17 -16.44 5.15
CA VAL A 477 -11.58 -15.05 4.89
C VAL A 477 -11.07 -14.14 6.01
N GLN A 478 -11.18 -14.56 7.28
CA GLN A 478 -10.71 -13.78 8.42
C GLN A 478 -9.20 -13.53 8.39
N ILE A 479 -8.36 -14.55 8.14
CA ILE A 479 -6.91 -14.34 8.16
C ILE A 479 -6.43 -13.52 6.95
N PHE A 480 -7.02 -13.72 5.77
CA PHE A 480 -6.67 -12.94 4.57
C PHE A 480 -7.07 -11.48 4.71
N TYR A 481 -8.28 -11.23 5.21
CA TYR A 481 -8.76 -9.88 5.49
C TYR A 481 -7.94 -9.22 6.61
N SER A 482 -7.66 -9.93 7.70
CA SER A 482 -6.92 -9.38 8.84
C SER A 482 -5.45 -9.13 8.54
N VAL A 483 -4.74 -10.01 7.85
CA VAL A 483 -3.36 -9.70 7.44
C VAL A 483 -3.37 -8.63 6.35
N GLY A 484 -4.41 -8.57 5.52
CA GLY A 484 -4.53 -7.62 4.43
C GLY A 484 -3.73 -8.02 3.18
N ALA A 485 -3.52 -9.31 2.97
CA ALA A 485 -2.82 -9.83 1.79
C ALA A 485 -3.72 -9.72 0.54
N GLY A 486 -3.20 -9.16 -0.56
CA GLY A 486 -3.92 -8.98 -1.82
C GLY A 486 -4.60 -7.61 -1.99
N PHE A 487 -4.51 -6.72 -0.98
CA PHE A 487 -4.94 -5.32 -1.12
C PHE A 487 -3.93 -4.44 -1.87
N GLY A 488 -2.69 -4.92 -2.08
CA GLY A 488 -1.59 -4.12 -2.65
C GLY A 488 -1.04 -3.04 -1.70
N VAL A 489 -1.55 -2.94 -0.47
CA VAL A 489 -1.06 -1.99 0.56
C VAL A 489 0.33 -2.38 1.04
N HIS A 490 0.54 -3.66 1.37
CA HIS A 490 1.85 -4.17 1.78
C HIS A 490 2.90 -3.99 0.70
N LEU A 491 2.52 -4.25 -0.56
CA LEU A 491 3.35 -3.99 -1.72
C LEU A 491 3.71 -2.49 -1.82
N SER A 492 2.73 -1.61 -1.64
CA SER A 492 2.94 -0.15 -1.66
C SER A 492 3.90 0.29 -0.54
N TYR A 493 3.71 -0.17 0.69
CA TYR A 493 4.62 0.16 1.80
C TYR A 493 6.02 -0.42 1.62
N ALA A 494 6.13 -1.65 1.14
CA ALA A 494 7.41 -2.29 0.87
C ALA A 494 8.18 -1.62 -0.28
N SER A 495 7.48 -0.99 -1.23
CA SER A 495 8.12 -0.25 -2.33
C SER A 495 9.01 0.92 -1.86
N TYR A 496 8.76 1.44 -0.65
CA TYR A 496 9.55 2.50 -0.03
C TYR A 496 10.69 1.97 0.85
N ASN A 497 10.87 0.65 0.97
CA ASN A 497 11.98 0.06 1.72
C ASN A 497 13.31 0.14 0.97
N GLU A 498 14.40 0.13 1.74
CA GLU A 498 15.73 -0.14 1.20
C GLU A 498 15.79 -1.55 0.59
N PHE A 499 16.52 -1.70 -0.52
CA PHE A 499 16.61 -2.96 -1.27
C PHE A 499 17.07 -4.15 -0.40
N HIS A 500 18.05 -3.92 0.47
CA HIS A 500 18.61 -4.94 1.37
C HIS A 500 17.91 -5.03 2.75
N ASN A 501 16.72 -4.45 2.91
CA ASN A 501 15.97 -4.60 4.15
C ASN A 501 15.47 -6.05 4.32
N ASN A 502 15.42 -6.55 5.56
CA ASN A 502 15.00 -7.93 5.82
C ASN A 502 13.46 -8.06 5.89
N CYS A 503 12.82 -8.08 4.72
CA CYS A 503 11.36 -8.21 4.63
C CYS A 503 10.82 -9.56 5.14
N PHE A 504 11.65 -10.60 5.21
CA PHE A 504 11.27 -11.89 5.80
C PHE A 504 10.98 -11.77 7.30
N ARG A 505 11.87 -11.09 8.04
CA ARG A 505 11.65 -10.81 9.47
C ARG A 505 10.41 -9.94 9.66
N ASP A 506 10.26 -8.90 8.86
CA ASP A 506 9.15 -7.96 8.96
C ASP A 506 7.81 -8.66 8.71
N CYS A 507 7.77 -9.58 7.74
CA CYS A 507 6.61 -10.45 7.49
C CYS A 507 6.22 -11.27 8.72
N LEU A 508 7.15 -12.04 9.27
CA LEU A 508 6.86 -12.94 10.40
C LEU A 508 6.46 -12.18 11.67
N VAL A 509 7.14 -11.08 11.98
CA VAL A 509 6.80 -10.25 13.13
C VAL A 509 5.41 -9.65 12.98
N THR A 510 5.09 -9.11 11.80
CA THR A 510 3.80 -8.47 11.54
C THR A 510 2.65 -9.45 11.65
N THR A 511 2.77 -10.65 11.06
CA THR A 511 1.71 -11.67 11.20
C THR A 511 1.57 -12.15 12.64
N ALA A 512 2.69 -12.38 13.36
CA ALA A 512 2.64 -12.81 14.76
C ALA A 512 1.96 -11.77 15.65
N VAL A 513 2.31 -10.49 15.50
CA VAL A 513 1.68 -9.38 16.22
C VAL A 513 0.20 -9.29 15.86
N ASN A 514 -0.16 -9.34 14.58
CA ASN A 514 -1.56 -9.30 14.16
C ASN A 514 -2.41 -10.39 14.83
N CYS A 515 -1.96 -11.64 14.77
CA CYS A 515 -2.70 -12.78 15.35
C CYS A 515 -2.74 -12.71 16.87
N PHE A 516 -1.64 -12.28 17.50
CA PHE A 516 -1.60 -12.04 18.95
C PHE A 516 -2.64 -10.98 19.33
N THR A 517 -2.75 -9.90 18.57
CA THR A 517 -3.71 -8.83 18.85
C THR A 517 -5.15 -9.30 18.72
N SER A 518 -5.49 -10.09 17.69
CA SER A 518 -6.84 -10.66 17.58
C SER A 518 -7.17 -11.60 18.75
N PHE A 519 -6.20 -12.41 19.16
CA PHE A 519 -6.38 -13.29 20.32
C PHE A 519 -6.52 -12.51 21.63
N PHE A 520 -5.70 -11.47 21.81
CA PHE A 520 -5.69 -10.60 22.98
C PHE A 520 -6.97 -9.76 23.10
N SER A 521 -7.43 -9.16 22.00
CA SER A 521 -8.71 -8.43 21.95
C SER A 521 -9.89 -9.35 22.27
N GLY A 522 -9.80 -10.64 21.91
CA GLY A 522 -10.79 -11.65 22.28
C GLY A 522 -11.02 -11.72 23.79
N PHE A 523 -9.95 -11.76 24.59
CA PHE A 523 -10.11 -11.70 26.06
C PHE A 523 -10.75 -10.38 26.51
N VAL A 524 -10.33 -9.25 25.95
CA VAL A 524 -10.93 -7.94 26.28
C VAL A 524 -12.43 -7.96 26.03
N ILE A 525 -12.87 -8.35 24.84
CA ILE A 525 -14.29 -8.35 24.48
C ILE A 525 -15.11 -9.34 25.30
N PHE A 526 -14.61 -10.57 25.47
CA PHE A 526 -15.38 -11.60 26.17
C PHE A 526 -15.47 -11.40 27.68
N THR A 527 -14.51 -10.72 28.32
CA THR A 527 -14.66 -10.37 29.74
C THR A 527 -15.85 -9.43 29.97
N TYR A 528 -16.05 -8.44 29.09
CA TYR A 528 -17.19 -7.52 29.16
C TYR A 528 -18.51 -8.19 28.76
N LEU A 529 -18.52 -9.05 27.73
CA LEU A 529 -19.71 -9.86 27.38
C LEU A 529 -20.12 -10.79 28.53
N GLY A 530 -19.16 -11.43 29.21
CA GLY A 530 -19.41 -12.29 30.37
C GLY A 530 -20.00 -11.52 31.55
N PHE A 531 -19.48 -10.32 31.81
CA PHE A 531 -20.05 -9.41 32.79
C PHE A 531 -21.49 -9.00 32.46
N MET A 532 -21.77 -8.66 31.20
CA MET A 532 -23.11 -8.30 30.75
C MET A 532 -24.10 -9.45 30.88
N SER A 533 -23.70 -10.65 30.47
CA SER A 533 -24.49 -11.87 30.64
C SER A 533 -24.81 -12.13 32.12
N HIS A 534 -23.82 -12.00 33.02
CA HIS A 534 -24.03 -12.17 34.45
C HIS A 534 -24.93 -11.09 35.05
N LYS A 535 -24.82 -9.84 34.59
CA LYS A 535 -25.63 -8.72 35.08
C LYS A 535 -27.09 -8.82 34.65
N HIS A 536 -27.34 -9.22 33.40
CA HIS A 536 -28.68 -9.30 32.83
C HIS A 536 -29.34 -10.67 33.00
N GLY A 537 -28.58 -11.69 33.41
CA GLY A 537 -29.09 -13.06 33.54
C GLY A 537 -29.41 -13.73 32.19
N VAL A 538 -28.89 -13.20 31.08
CA VAL A 538 -29.13 -13.70 29.72
C VAL A 538 -27.91 -14.48 29.21
N PRO A 539 -28.08 -15.48 28.32
CA PRO A 539 -26.95 -16.22 27.77
C PRO A 539 -26.01 -15.31 26.95
N ILE A 540 -24.71 -15.59 26.99
CA ILE A 540 -23.69 -14.82 26.25
C ILE A 540 -23.99 -14.76 24.74
N SER A 541 -24.61 -15.81 24.17
CA SER A 541 -24.96 -15.86 22.75
C SER A 541 -26.00 -14.83 22.30
N SER A 542 -26.84 -14.31 23.21
CA SER A 542 -27.83 -13.28 22.85
C SER A 542 -27.26 -11.87 22.88
N VAL A 543 -26.13 -11.67 23.58
CA VAL A 543 -25.42 -10.38 23.65
C VAL A 543 -24.22 -10.31 22.71
N ALA A 544 -23.75 -11.45 22.21
CA ALA A 544 -22.66 -11.52 21.23
C ALA A 544 -23.19 -11.29 19.81
N THR A 545 -23.05 -10.07 19.30
CA THR A 545 -23.38 -9.69 17.91
C THR A 545 -22.12 -9.55 17.06
N GLU A 546 -22.25 -9.66 15.72
CA GLU A 546 -21.14 -9.42 14.77
C GLU A 546 -21.12 -7.94 14.32
N GLY A 547 -19.94 -7.47 13.94
CA GLY A 547 -19.77 -6.20 13.23
C GLY A 547 -19.95 -4.96 14.14
N PRO A 548 -20.46 -3.84 13.59
CA PRO A 548 -20.51 -2.58 14.32
C PRO A 548 -21.41 -2.62 15.57
N GLY A 549 -22.41 -3.51 15.62
CA GLY A 549 -23.28 -3.65 16.79
C GLY A 549 -22.53 -4.01 18.06
N LEU A 550 -21.49 -4.84 17.96
CA LEU A 550 -20.69 -5.25 19.12
C LEU A 550 -20.00 -4.06 19.79
N VAL A 551 -19.42 -3.18 18.97
CA VAL A 551 -18.59 -2.06 19.41
C VAL A 551 -19.41 -0.81 19.72
N PHE A 552 -20.51 -0.57 19.01
CA PHE A 552 -21.31 0.65 19.17
C PHE A 552 -22.60 0.45 19.99
N GLN A 553 -22.96 -0.78 20.35
CA GLN A 553 -24.14 -1.06 21.18
C GLN A 553 -23.75 -1.84 22.44
N VAL A 554 -23.15 -3.02 22.29
CA VAL A 554 -22.89 -3.92 23.42
C VAL A 554 -21.79 -3.39 24.34
N TYR A 555 -20.67 -2.93 23.75
CA TYR A 555 -19.55 -2.43 24.55
C TYR A 555 -19.85 -1.12 25.30
N PRO A 556 -20.48 -0.11 24.68
CA PRO A 556 -20.84 1.13 25.36
C PRO A 556 -21.85 0.88 26.48
N GLU A 557 -22.77 -0.08 26.30
CA GLU A 557 -23.66 -0.56 27.35
C GLU A 557 -22.90 -1.19 28.51
N ALA A 558 -21.90 -2.04 28.25
CA ALA A 558 -21.09 -2.66 29.30
C ALA A 558 -20.26 -1.62 30.08
N VAL A 559 -19.62 -0.71 29.35
CA VAL A 559 -18.75 0.34 29.92
C VAL A 559 -19.55 1.36 30.72
N SER A 560 -20.78 1.66 30.32
CA SER A 560 -21.63 2.63 31.02
C SER A 560 -21.98 2.21 32.46
N THR A 561 -21.87 0.91 32.76
CA THR A 561 -22.10 0.37 34.10
C THR A 561 -20.92 0.57 35.07
N LEU A 562 -19.75 0.96 34.55
CA LEU A 562 -18.54 1.12 35.35
C LEU A 562 -18.55 2.48 36.08
N PRO A 563 -17.99 2.56 37.31
CA PRO A 563 -17.78 3.85 37.96
C PRO A 563 -16.83 4.71 37.13
N GLY A 564 -17.20 5.98 36.91
CA GLY A 564 -16.48 6.88 36.02
C GLY A 564 -16.60 6.49 34.55
N SER A 565 -17.79 6.02 34.12
CA SER A 565 -18.10 5.51 32.78
C SER A 565 -17.60 6.42 31.64
N ASN A 566 -17.68 7.74 31.77
CA ASN A 566 -17.19 8.70 30.78
C ASN A 566 -15.72 8.48 30.41
N PHE A 567 -14.86 8.24 31.40
CA PHE A 567 -13.43 8.00 31.17
C PHE A 567 -13.20 6.74 30.34
N TRP A 568 -13.87 5.65 30.71
CA TRP A 568 -13.75 4.36 30.03
C TRP A 568 -14.30 4.42 28.60
N SER A 569 -15.44 5.11 28.39
CA SER A 569 -16.01 5.30 27.06
C SER A 569 -15.11 6.14 26.17
N MET A 570 -14.57 7.26 26.67
CA MET A 570 -13.63 8.08 25.91
C MET A 570 -12.38 7.28 25.51
N LEU A 571 -11.81 6.51 26.44
CA LEU A 571 -10.62 5.70 26.20
C LEU A 571 -10.89 4.60 25.14
N PHE A 572 -12.05 3.96 25.20
CA PHE A 572 -12.47 2.94 24.22
C PHE A 572 -12.67 3.53 22.82
N PHE A 573 -13.45 4.60 22.69
CA PHE A 573 -13.69 5.21 21.36
C PHE A 573 -12.44 5.87 20.78
N PHE A 574 -11.57 6.42 21.63
CA PHE A 574 -10.25 6.89 21.20
C PHE A 574 -9.40 5.76 20.62
N MET A 575 -9.38 4.58 21.26
CA MET A 575 -8.70 3.40 20.72
C MET A 575 -9.26 3.00 19.35
N LEU A 576 -10.58 2.98 19.17
CA LEU A 576 -11.18 2.62 17.87
C LEU A 576 -10.79 3.58 16.75
N ILE A 577 -10.69 4.87 17.06
CA ILE A 577 -10.20 5.87 16.09
C ILE A 577 -8.76 5.58 15.70
N MET A 578 -7.89 5.28 16.68
CA MET A 578 -6.48 4.96 16.43
C MET A 578 -6.31 3.69 15.59
N LEU A 579 -7.02 2.61 15.93
CA LEU A 579 -7.05 1.36 15.14
C LEU A 579 -7.57 1.57 13.72
N GLY A 580 -8.61 2.39 13.56
CA GLY A 580 -9.16 2.68 12.24
C GLY A 580 -8.23 3.55 11.39
N LEU A 581 -7.57 4.53 11.99
CA LEU A 581 -6.80 5.51 11.23
C LEU A 581 -5.60 4.89 10.51
N ASP A 582 -4.91 3.93 11.14
CA ASP A 582 -3.76 3.26 10.52
C ASP A 582 -4.13 2.45 9.27
N SER A 583 -5.16 1.61 9.37
CA SER A 583 -5.63 0.83 8.23
C SER A 583 -6.14 1.73 7.10
N ALA A 584 -6.82 2.83 7.44
CA ALA A 584 -7.29 3.82 6.48
C ALA A 584 -6.12 4.56 5.79
N MET A 585 -5.04 4.87 6.52
CA MET A 585 -3.81 5.43 5.94
C MET A 585 -3.19 4.48 4.91
N GLY A 586 -3.10 3.18 5.23
CA GLY A 586 -2.57 2.17 4.31
C GLY A 586 -3.40 2.00 3.05
N GLY A 587 -4.73 1.88 3.18
CA GLY A 587 -5.64 1.80 2.04
C GLY A 587 -5.54 3.00 1.10
N MET A 588 -5.48 4.22 1.66
CA MET A 588 -5.33 5.44 0.86
C MET A 588 -3.95 5.54 0.20
N GLU A 589 -2.87 5.16 0.90
CA GLU A 589 -1.53 5.15 0.32
C GLU A 589 -1.45 4.18 -0.87
N CYS A 590 -2.10 3.01 -0.80
CA CYS A 590 -2.17 2.08 -1.95
C CYS A 590 -2.75 2.74 -3.21
N ILE A 591 -3.83 3.51 -3.06
CA ILE A 591 -4.46 4.25 -4.16
C ILE A 591 -3.52 5.33 -4.69
N ILE A 592 -2.92 6.11 -3.77
CA ILE A 592 -2.06 7.23 -4.09
C ILE A 592 -0.81 6.73 -4.85
N THR A 593 -0.07 5.79 -4.25
CA THR A 593 1.13 5.19 -4.82
C THR A 593 0.84 4.46 -6.13
N GLY A 594 -0.27 3.70 -6.20
CA GLY A 594 -0.64 2.96 -7.40
C GLY A 594 -0.90 3.84 -8.62
N ILE A 595 -1.64 4.94 -8.44
CA ILE A 595 -1.96 5.88 -9.53
C ILE A 595 -0.77 6.78 -9.86
N MET A 596 -0.03 7.27 -8.85
CA MET A 596 1.12 8.14 -9.06
C MET A 596 2.25 7.46 -9.82
N ASP A 597 2.53 6.19 -9.51
CA ASP A 597 3.61 5.44 -10.18
C ASP A 597 3.24 5.07 -11.63
N GLU A 598 1.96 4.78 -11.89
CA GLU A 598 1.50 4.42 -13.23
C GLU A 598 1.49 5.63 -14.17
N PHE A 599 1.00 6.77 -13.69
CA PHE A 599 0.94 8.02 -14.45
C PHE A 599 2.09 8.98 -14.07
N HIS A 600 3.28 8.43 -13.78
CA HIS A 600 4.44 9.20 -13.34
C HIS A 600 4.78 10.41 -14.25
N SER A 601 4.62 10.28 -15.57
CA SER A 601 4.86 11.37 -16.53
C SER A 601 3.96 12.59 -16.32
N PHE A 602 2.73 12.39 -15.84
CA PHE A 602 1.78 13.47 -15.54
C PHE A 602 2.16 14.18 -14.23
N PHE A 603 2.56 13.41 -13.22
CA PHE A 603 2.89 13.95 -11.90
C PHE A 603 4.29 14.58 -11.81
N LYS A 604 5.21 14.31 -12.75
CA LYS A 604 6.54 14.95 -12.80
C LYS A 604 6.49 16.46 -13.15
N VAL A 605 5.33 16.97 -13.61
CA VAL A 605 5.18 18.36 -14.10
C VAL A 605 5.18 19.40 -12.97
N SER A 606 4.71 19.06 -11.76
CA SER A 606 4.63 19.98 -10.63
C SER A 606 5.37 19.47 -9.40
N LYS A 607 5.97 20.38 -8.63
CA LYS A 607 6.67 20.07 -7.38
C LYS A 607 5.71 19.60 -6.28
N TYR A 608 4.46 20.09 -6.30
CA TYR A 608 3.42 19.79 -5.31
C TYR A 608 2.39 18.77 -5.81
N SER A 609 2.76 17.97 -6.82
CA SER A 609 1.87 17.00 -7.44
C SER A 609 1.31 15.99 -6.44
N ARG A 610 2.12 15.54 -5.46
CA ARG A 610 1.71 14.57 -4.44
C ARG A 610 0.66 15.16 -3.50
N GLU A 611 0.92 16.35 -2.95
CA GLU A 611 0.04 17.00 -1.99
C GLU A 611 -1.31 17.33 -2.63
N ILE A 612 -1.30 17.84 -3.86
CA ILE A 612 -2.52 18.16 -4.61
C ILE A 612 -3.29 16.88 -4.95
N PHE A 613 -2.61 15.83 -5.43
CA PHE A 613 -3.27 14.58 -5.77
C PHE A 613 -3.87 13.89 -4.54
N THR A 614 -3.14 13.88 -3.41
CA THR A 614 -3.64 13.35 -2.13
C THR A 614 -4.88 14.12 -1.68
N PHE A 615 -4.86 15.45 -1.76
CA PHE A 615 -6.02 16.29 -1.46
C PHE A 615 -7.23 15.94 -2.35
N CYS A 616 -7.01 15.79 -3.66
CA CYS A 616 -8.06 15.38 -4.60
C CYS A 616 -8.61 13.98 -4.29
N ALA A 617 -7.75 12.99 -4.05
CA ALA A 617 -8.14 11.62 -3.75
C ALA A 617 -8.97 11.52 -2.46
N VAL A 618 -8.52 12.20 -1.39
CA VAL A 618 -9.25 12.32 -0.11
C VAL A 618 -10.61 13.00 -0.32
N THR A 619 -10.65 14.11 -1.08
CA THR A 619 -11.90 14.86 -1.32
C THR A 619 -12.92 14.06 -2.13
N ILE A 620 -12.47 13.33 -3.15
CA ILE A 620 -13.33 12.41 -3.93
C ILE A 620 -13.87 11.31 -3.02
N SER A 621 -13.01 10.71 -2.20
CA SER A 621 -13.40 9.63 -1.30
C SER A 621 -14.38 10.10 -0.23
N PHE A 622 -14.17 11.30 0.33
CA PHE A 622 -15.11 11.96 1.23
C PHE A 622 -16.47 12.17 0.58
N SER A 623 -16.50 12.69 -0.65
CA SER A 623 -17.74 12.99 -1.37
C SER A 623 -18.59 11.73 -1.60
N ILE A 624 -17.95 10.60 -1.94
CA ILE A 624 -18.63 9.31 -2.12
C ILE A 624 -19.06 8.73 -0.76
N ALA A 625 -18.23 8.86 0.28
CA ALA A 625 -18.53 8.38 1.62
C ALA A 625 -19.76 9.05 2.27
N LEU A 626 -20.17 10.24 1.82
CA LEU A 626 -21.40 10.92 2.29
C LEU A 626 -22.66 10.06 2.13
N VAL A 627 -22.69 9.16 1.15
CA VAL A 627 -23.81 8.22 0.92
C VAL A 627 -24.03 7.32 2.14
N ASN A 628 -22.95 6.90 2.80
CA ASN A 628 -22.99 6.02 3.97
C ASN A 628 -23.36 6.76 5.28
N VAL A 629 -23.50 8.08 5.23
CA VAL A 629 -23.85 8.95 6.37
C VAL A 629 -25.33 9.41 6.33
N THR A 630 -26.09 8.86 5.39
CA THR A 630 -27.54 9.02 5.31
C THR A 630 -28.26 8.06 6.29
N PRO A 631 -29.54 8.30 6.64
CA PRO A 631 -30.36 7.35 7.39
C PRO A 631 -30.33 5.90 6.86
N GLY A 632 -30.33 5.72 5.54
CA GLY A 632 -30.17 4.41 4.89
C GLY A 632 -28.72 3.95 4.70
N GLY A 633 -27.74 4.74 5.15
CA GLY A 633 -26.32 4.54 4.91
C GLY A 633 -25.77 3.25 5.49
N ILE A 634 -26.35 2.73 6.58
CA ILE A 634 -25.99 1.43 7.17
C ILE A 634 -26.22 0.28 6.19
N TYR A 635 -27.26 0.35 5.34
CA TYR A 635 -27.54 -0.68 4.34
C TYR A 635 -26.49 -0.67 3.23
N THR A 636 -26.09 0.51 2.77
CA THR A 636 -25.02 0.66 1.77
C THR A 636 -23.67 0.25 2.35
N PHE A 637 -23.36 0.67 3.57
CA PHE A 637 -22.19 0.23 4.33
C PHE A 637 -22.11 -1.30 4.38
N HIS A 638 -23.17 -1.97 4.82
CA HIS A 638 -23.20 -3.42 4.98
C HIS A 638 -23.13 -4.16 3.62
N LEU A 639 -23.69 -3.59 2.55
CA LEU A 639 -23.56 -4.13 1.20
C LEU A 639 -22.10 -4.11 0.73
N PHE A 640 -21.41 -2.97 0.87
CA PHE A 640 -20.01 -2.85 0.48
C PHE A 640 -19.09 -3.67 1.39
N ASP A 641 -19.31 -3.67 2.70
CA ASP A 641 -18.50 -4.46 3.64
C ASP A 641 -18.55 -5.96 3.30
N THR A 642 -19.73 -6.46 2.91
CA THR A 642 -19.90 -7.88 2.56
C THR A 642 -19.30 -8.24 1.19
N TYR A 643 -19.51 -7.40 0.17
CA TYR A 643 -19.18 -7.78 -1.22
C TYR A 643 -17.91 -7.12 -1.79
N ALA A 644 -17.48 -5.96 -1.29
CA ALA A 644 -16.42 -5.18 -1.94
C ALA A 644 -15.03 -5.79 -1.78
N ALA A 645 -14.69 -6.27 -0.58
CA ALA A 645 -13.35 -6.77 -0.24
C ALA A 645 -13.29 -8.25 0.16
N GLY A 646 -14.41 -8.99 0.06
CA GLY A 646 -14.46 -10.41 0.38
C GLY A 646 -13.83 -11.29 -0.71
N ILE A 647 -14.66 -11.82 -1.61
CA ILE A 647 -14.23 -12.73 -2.67
C ILE A 647 -13.30 -12.04 -3.68
N SER A 648 -13.53 -10.75 -3.95
CA SER A 648 -12.69 -9.93 -4.84
C SER A 648 -11.21 -9.94 -4.43
N LEU A 649 -10.93 -9.78 -3.14
CA LEU A 649 -9.57 -9.80 -2.60
C LEU A 649 -8.92 -11.16 -2.75
N LEU A 650 -9.64 -12.23 -2.41
CA LEU A 650 -9.16 -13.60 -2.60
C LEU A 650 -8.85 -13.86 -4.08
N CYS A 651 -9.67 -13.36 -4.99
CA CYS A 651 -9.40 -13.43 -6.43
C CYS A 651 -8.17 -12.61 -6.84
N CYS A 652 -8.00 -11.37 -6.36
CA CYS A 652 -6.79 -10.59 -6.69
C CYS A 652 -5.53 -11.34 -6.16
N ALA A 653 -5.56 -11.86 -4.93
CA ALA A 653 -4.45 -12.65 -4.33
C ALA A 653 -4.18 -13.97 -5.08
N LEU A 654 -5.22 -14.64 -5.57
CA LEU A 654 -5.07 -15.86 -6.39
C LEU A 654 -4.34 -15.56 -7.69
N PHE A 655 -4.80 -14.53 -8.44
CA PHE A 655 -4.16 -14.16 -9.69
C PHE A 655 -2.74 -13.62 -9.48
N GLU A 656 -2.49 -12.96 -8.35
CA GLU A 656 -1.14 -12.54 -7.96
C GLU A 656 -0.22 -13.75 -7.77
N ALA A 657 -0.64 -14.72 -6.98
CA ALA A 657 0.12 -15.96 -6.75
C ALA A 657 0.37 -16.71 -8.06
N ILE A 658 -0.63 -16.73 -8.96
CA ILE A 658 -0.55 -17.36 -10.27
C ILE A 658 0.49 -16.66 -11.16
N ALA A 659 0.38 -15.34 -11.26
CA ALA A 659 1.24 -14.51 -12.08
C ALA A 659 2.72 -14.64 -11.66
N VAL A 660 3.00 -14.60 -10.35
CA VAL A 660 4.38 -14.65 -9.83
C VAL A 660 4.94 -16.07 -9.92
N SER A 661 4.21 -17.08 -9.47
CA SER A 661 4.76 -18.43 -9.33
C SER A 661 4.88 -19.18 -10.65
N TRP A 662 3.96 -18.96 -11.60
CA TRP A 662 3.95 -19.67 -12.88
C TRP A 662 4.43 -18.85 -14.06
N PHE A 663 4.02 -17.57 -14.18
CA PHE A 663 4.33 -16.77 -15.38
C PHE A 663 5.66 -16.04 -15.24
N TYR A 664 5.88 -15.34 -14.13
CA TYR A 664 7.18 -14.72 -13.85
C TYR A 664 8.24 -15.80 -13.58
N GLY A 665 7.86 -16.81 -12.81
CA GLY A 665 8.63 -18.03 -12.60
C GLY A 665 9.34 -18.03 -11.26
N LEU A 666 9.12 -19.10 -10.50
CA LEU A 666 9.59 -19.25 -9.12
C LEU A 666 11.12 -19.25 -8.97
N GLU A 667 11.86 -19.69 -9.99
CA GLU A 667 13.33 -19.68 -9.91
C GLU A 667 13.89 -18.25 -9.99
N LYS A 668 13.39 -17.43 -10.93
CA LYS A 668 13.74 -16.01 -11.01
C LYS A 668 13.35 -15.27 -9.74
N PHE A 669 12.12 -15.49 -9.27
CA PHE A 669 11.66 -14.92 -8.01
C PHE A 669 12.54 -15.36 -6.82
N GLY A 670 13.03 -16.60 -6.82
CA GLY A 670 13.99 -17.08 -5.84
C GLY A 670 15.35 -16.37 -5.93
N ASP A 671 15.84 -16.12 -7.13
CA ASP A 671 17.07 -15.35 -7.40
C ASP A 671 16.93 -13.89 -6.94
N ASP A 672 15.76 -13.27 -7.16
CA ASP A 672 15.47 -11.89 -6.72
C ASP A 672 15.49 -11.76 -5.18
N VAL A 673 14.91 -12.74 -4.48
CA VAL A 673 14.93 -12.78 -3.01
C VAL A 673 16.35 -12.99 -2.50
N GLU A 674 17.14 -13.84 -3.15
CA GLU A 674 18.56 -14.04 -2.83
C GLU A 674 19.37 -12.77 -3.06
N ALA A 675 19.08 -11.99 -4.11
CA ALA A 675 19.72 -10.71 -4.37
C ALA A 675 19.40 -9.64 -3.29
N MET A 676 18.18 -9.64 -2.74
CA MET A 676 17.78 -8.69 -1.69
C MET A 676 18.32 -9.06 -0.31
N ILE A 677 18.02 -10.28 0.16
CA ILE A 677 18.23 -10.70 1.56
C ILE A 677 19.52 -11.51 1.71
N GLY A 678 20.13 -11.95 0.60
CA GLY A 678 21.30 -12.84 0.61
C GLY A 678 20.98 -14.31 0.86
N ILE A 679 19.70 -14.65 1.03
CA ILE A 679 19.25 -16.03 1.34
C ILE A 679 18.11 -16.40 0.40
N ARG A 680 18.31 -17.49 -0.34
CA ARG A 680 17.28 -18.03 -1.24
C ARG A 680 16.11 -18.62 -0.45
N PRO A 681 14.85 -18.40 -0.87
CA PRO A 681 13.69 -18.92 -0.15
C PRO A 681 13.70 -20.46 -0.14
N GLY A 682 13.46 -21.01 1.05
CA GLY A 682 13.42 -22.46 1.28
C GLY A 682 12.26 -23.16 0.56
N LEU A 683 12.30 -24.50 0.57
CA LEU A 683 11.33 -25.34 -0.15
C LEU A 683 9.88 -25.09 0.28
N TYR A 684 9.64 -24.83 1.57
CA TYR A 684 8.33 -24.54 2.12
C TYR A 684 7.65 -23.35 1.41
N TRP A 685 8.34 -22.21 1.28
CA TRP A 685 7.79 -21.02 0.63
C TRP A 685 7.49 -21.28 -0.85
N ARG A 686 8.41 -21.94 -1.53
CA ARG A 686 8.28 -22.32 -2.95
C ARG A 686 7.07 -23.22 -3.21
N ILE A 687 6.86 -24.23 -2.37
CA ILE A 687 5.69 -25.12 -2.47
C ILE A 687 4.40 -24.37 -2.14
N CYS A 688 4.42 -23.49 -1.15
CA CYS A 688 3.25 -22.71 -0.78
C CYS A 688 2.80 -21.79 -1.93
N TRP A 689 3.71 -20.98 -2.46
CA TRP A 689 3.43 -20.06 -3.56
C TRP A 689 2.93 -20.77 -4.82
N LYS A 690 3.57 -21.88 -5.19
CA LYS A 690 3.26 -22.57 -6.45
C LYS A 690 2.05 -23.50 -6.37
N PHE A 691 1.74 -24.09 -5.22
CA PHE A 691 0.70 -25.12 -5.14
C PHE A 691 -0.28 -24.89 -4.00
N ILE A 692 0.21 -24.78 -2.76
CA ILE A 692 -0.69 -24.85 -1.59
C ILE A 692 -1.60 -23.62 -1.54
N SER A 693 -1.05 -22.40 -1.57
CA SER A 693 -1.84 -21.17 -1.43
C SER A 693 -2.84 -20.99 -2.59
N PRO A 694 -2.48 -21.21 -3.87
CA PRO A 694 -3.43 -21.13 -4.98
C PRO A 694 -4.56 -22.18 -4.91
N ILE A 695 -4.24 -23.46 -4.67
CA ILE A 695 -5.26 -24.52 -4.54
C ILE A 695 -6.20 -24.20 -3.40
N PHE A 696 -5.63 -23.72 -2.29
CA PHE A 696 -6.37 -23.35 -1.11
C PHE A 696 -7.34 -22.19 -1.37
N ILE A 697 -6.87 -21.09 -1.97
CA ILE A 697 -7.73 -19.95 -2.31
C ILE A 697 -8.81 -20.36 -3.31
N ILE A 698 -8.47 -21.17 -4.33
CA ILE A 698 -9.47 -21.70 -5.27
C ILE A 698 -10.56 -22.45 -4.51
N GLY A 699 -10.19 -23.32 -3.55
CA GLY A 699 -11.16 -24.02 -2.70
C GLY A 699 -12.09 -23.05 -1.98
N VAL A 700 -11.54 -22.06 -1.28
CA VAL A 700 -12.31 -21.07 -0.52
C VAL A 700 -13.23 -20.24 -1.42
N VAL A 701 -12.73 -19.75 -2.56
CA VAL A 701 -13.51 -18.97 -3.53
C VAL A 701 -14.64 -19.81 -4.11
N MET A 702 -14.38 -21.07 -4.49
CA MET A 702 -15.41 -21.96 -5.02
C MET A 702 -16.50 -22.24 -3.97
N PHE A 703 -16.12 -22.51 -2.71
CA PHE A 703 -17.10 -22.67 -1.63
C PHE A 703 -17.90 -21.39 -1.37
N GLY A 704 -17.25 -20.23 -1.36
CA GLY A 704 -17.92 -18.94 -1.18
C GLY A 704 -18.92 -18.62 -2.30
N LEU A 705 -18.64 -19.04 -3.53
CA LEU A 705 -19.55 -18.90 -4.67
C LEU A 705 -20.72 -19.90 -4.62
N PHE A 706 -20.50 -21.13 -4.17
CA PHE A 706 -21.55 -22.15 -4.11
C PHE A 706 -22.52 -21.96 -2.93
N TYR A 707 -22.04 -21.45 -1.79
CA TYR A 707 -22.85 -21.27 -0.58
C TYR A 707 -23.29 -19.82 -0.37
N HIS A 708 -23.68 -19.14 -1.45
CA HIS A 708 -24.10 -17.75 -1.38
C HIS A 708 -25.42 -17.61 -0.59
N GLN A 709 -25.35 -17.04 0.62
CA GLN A 709 -26.54 -16.67 1.39
C GLN A 709 -27.06 -15.30 0.93
N SER A 710 -28.39 -15.15 0.92
CA SER A 710 -29.02 -13.86 0.64
C SER A 710 -28.64 -12.83 1.70
N LEU A 711 -28.12 -11.68 1.27
CA LEU A 711 -27.76 -10.60 2.19
C LEU A 711 -29.00 -10.13 2.96
N GLN A 712 -28.87 -10.06 4.30
CA GLN A 712 -29.92 -9.59 5.20
C GLN A 712 -29.25 -8.77 6.32
N TYR A 713 -29.86 -7.65 6.70
CA TYR A 713 -29.44 -6.83 7.83
C TYR A 713 -30.60 -6.67 8.81
N GLY A 714 -30.53 -7.33 9.97
CA GLY A 714 -31.67 -7.43 10.89
C GLY A 714 -32.87 -8.09 10.21
N GLU A 715 -34.03 -7.43 10.22
CA GLU A 715 -35.24 -7.89 9.52
C GLU A 715 -35.28 -7.48 8.03
N TYR A 716 -34.41 -6.56 7.60
CA TYR A 716 -34.38 -6.07 6.22
C TYR A 716 -33.66 -7.04 5.29
N ARG A 717 -34.38 -7.51 4.27
CA ARG A 717 -33.81 -8.31 3.18
C ARG A 717 -33.49 -7.43 2.00
N TYR A 718 -32.26 -7.56 1.49
CA TYR A 718 -31.84 -6.80 0.33
C TYR A 718 -32.63 -7.25 -0.90
N PRO A 719 -33.01 -6.31 -1.79
CA PRO A 719 -33.65 -6.65 -3.05
C PRO A 719 -32.70 -7.52 -3.87
N SER A 720 -33.21 -8.60 -4.46
CA SER A 720 -32.42 -9.38 -5.41
C SER A 720 -32.19 -8.54 -6.66
N PHE A 721 -30.96 -8.02 -6.85
CA PHE A 721 -30.55 -7.30 -8.06
C PHE A 721 -30.44 -8.20 -9.32
N GLY A 722 -31.27 -9.25 -9.39
CA GLY A 722 -31.39 -10.22 -10.46
C GLY A 722 -32.84 -10.65 -10.63
N GLY A 723 -33.73 -9.70 -10.92
CA GLY A 723 -35.12 -9.98 -11.28
C GLY A 723 -36.10 -8.86 -10.94
N LYS A 724 -36.23 -7.89 -11.84
CA LYS A 724 -37.34 -6.91 -11.95
C LYS A 724 -37.80 -6.26 -10.63
N GLU A 725 -37.29 -5.07 -10.31
CA GLU A 725 -38.06 -3.99 -9.63
C GLU A 725 -37.24 -2.70 -9.43
N LEU A 726 -36.69 -2.14 -10.52
CA LEU A 726 -36.21 -0.74 -10.54
C LEU A 726 -36.93 0.10 -11.60
N GLY A 727 -38.13 -0.33 -11.99
CA GLY A 727 -39.02 0.44 -12.87
C GLY A 727 -40.46 0.13 -12.53
N GLY A 728 -41.04 0.87 -11.58
CA GLY A 728 -42.45 0.71 -11.25
C GLY A 728 -42.89 1.24 -9.90
N ARG A 729 -42.70 2.53 -9.63
CA ARG A 729 -43.76 3.44 -9.17
C ARG A 729 -43.29 4.88 -9.19
#